data_AF-A0A852U2Q2-F1
#
_entry.id   AF-A0A852U2Q2-F1
#
_cell.length_a   1.000
_cell.length_b   1.000
_cell.length_c   1.000
_cell.angle_alpha   90.00
_cell.angle_beta   90.00
_cell.angle_gamma   90.00
#
_symmetry.space_group_name_H-M   'P 1'
#
loop_
_entity.id
_entity.type
_entity.pdbx_description
1 polymer ?
#
loop_
_entity_poly.entity_id
_entity_poly.type
_entity_poly.pdbx_seq_one_letter_code
_entity_poly.pdbx_strand_id
1 'polypeptide(L)'
;MTRRGGAHRIPSAPGVRLRPHWIVGVVMLDTFIVALLISGVVRAQIGVDSRIDPTHESNLVPPGLTEGGAIIDPTHGAPRTLAVPDRTAVLTFDDGPDPTWTPRVLDVLDEHDVPGTFFVVGSQVARNPELTRRITDSGSEIGIHTFTHADMGLLSDQRRRLELAYTQLAVTGATGVTSSLLRPPYSSSPAAIHNGTWEIMRQAGKRGYITVLSDIDTLDWQRPGADRIVANGTPEPGKGGTILLHDAGGDRAQTVAALDVLIPRLKAEGYTFSTVADVIGSETANPPADIGEQARGNGLLFAVTASVFTVRVLTVALMVVGALVIVRLLAMFLPAGRHARRRRANGGRWGPPVARPASVVVPVYNERACIEDTLASLVGGDHPVEIIVVDDGSTDRTADVAEAFGHPDVRVVRKPNGGKASALNTGVAAASHDIIVMMDGDTVFERDTVRRLVQPFADPEIGAVSGNTKVANRRRLIGLWQHIEYVIGFNIDRRVYDLLRCIPTIPGAVGAYRRTALEQAGGVSDATLAEDTDLTIAVNRAGWRVVYEERARGWTEAPSTLRQLWRQRYRWSYGTMQSLWKHRRAFVERGASGRFGRIGLGNIAVFQVLLPVLAPLIDVFTLYGVLFLDPAKTLLAWCAVLALQLAGGVYAFRLDRERMWPLLVLPLQQFVYRQLMYAIVLKSVVTAITGKRMGWRKLQRIGGLRALAGEEAANTDRRHPAGAQ
;
A
#
# COMPACT_ATOMS: atom_id res chain seq x y z
N MET A 1 20.84 -20.33 -71.29
CA MET A 1 21.07 -20.63 -69.87
C MET A 1 21.34 -19.33 -69.13
N THR A 2 20.35 -18.81 -68.40
CA THR A 2 20.49 -17.58 -67.59
C THR A 2 20.05 -17.87 -66.15
N ARG A 3 20.99 -17.82 -65.20
CA ARG A 3 20.77 -17.99 -63.77
C ARG A 3 20.21 -16.70 -63.17
N ARG A 4 19.02 -16.76 -62.56
CA ARG A 4 18.51 -15.73 -61.62
C ARG A 4 18.77 -16.20 -60.19
N GLY A 5 19.52 -15.41 -59.43
CA GLY A 5 19.70 -15.59 -57.99
C GLY A 5 18.52 -15.00 -57.21
N GLY A 6 17.85 -15.83 -56.41
CA GLY A 6 16.85 -15.40 -55.44
C GLY A 6 17.51 -15.14 -54.09
N ALA A 7 17.45 -13.90 -53.61
CA ALA A 7 17.85 -13.54 -52.25
C ALA A 7 16.68 -13.77 -51.29
N HIS A 8 16.84 -14.71 -50.36
CA HIS A 8 15.93 -14.89 -49.23
C HIS A 8 16.05 -13.69 -48.27
N ARG A 9 14.97 -12.91 -48.12
CA ARG A 9 14.82 -11.95 -47.02
C ARG A 9 14.31 -12.67 -45.78
N ILE A 10 15.11 -12.65 -44.71
CA ILE A 10 14.72 -13.09 -43.36
C ILE A 10 13.70 -12.06 -42.80
N PRO A 11 12.56 -12.46 -42.23
CA PRO A 11 11.63 -11.53 -41.60
C PRO A 11 12.24 -10.97 -40.31
N SER A 12 12.37 -9.65 -40.24
CA SER A 12 12.77 -8.94 -39.01
C SER A 12 11.75 -9.15 -37.90
N ALA A 13 12.21 -9.54 -36.71
CA ALA A 13 11.37 -9.67 -35.52
C ALA A 13 10.59 -8.38 -35.21
N PRO A 14 9.34 -8.45 -34.74
CA PRO A 14 8.56 -7.26 -34.42
C PRO A 14 9.19 -6.53 -33.22
N GLY A 15 9.80 -5.38 -33.49
CA GLY A 15 10.30 -4.49 -32.43
C GLY A 15 9.17 -4.10 -31.49
N VAL A 16 9.32 -4.40 -30.20
CA VAL A 16 8.38 -4.00 -29.15
C VAL A 16 8.45 -2.48 -29.01
N ARG A 17 7.57 -1.75 -29.71
CA ARG A 17 7.40 -0.30 -29.51
C ARG A 17 6.72 -0.06 -28.17
N LEU A 18 7.53 0.18 -27.13
CA LEU A 18 7.05 0.67 -25.84
C LEU A 18 6.34 2.01 -26.04
N ARG A 19 5.06 2.07 -25.64
CA ARG A 19 4.27 3.31 -25.78
C ARG A 19 4.75 4.33 -24.74
N PRO A 20 4.78 5.64 -25.05
CA PRO A 20 5.32 6.68 -24.14
C PRO A 20 4.78 6.66 -22.71
N HIS A 21 3.51 6.28 -22.49
CA HIS A 21 2.94 6.18 -21.15
C HIS A 21 3.54 5.04 -20.30
N TRP A 22 4.05 3.96 -20.92
CA TRP A 22 4.76 2.91 -20.19
C TRP A 22 6.13 3.40 -19.74
N ILE A 23 6.80 4.22 -20.55
CA ILE A 23 8.10 4.82 -20.18
C ILE A 23 7.93 5.71 -18.97
N VAL A 24 6.93 6.62 -18.98
CA VAL A 24 6.62 7.48 -17.82
C VAL A 24 6.30 6.63 -16.59
N GLY A 25 5.46 5.59 -16.74
CA GLY A 25 5.11 4.70 -15.63
C GLY A 25 6.31 3.97 -15.03
N VAL A 26 7.22 3.47 -15.86
CA VAL A 26 8.46 2.80 -15.41
C VAL A 26 9.37 3.80 -14.71
N VAL A 27 9.61 4.97 -15.29
CA VAL A 27 10.45 6.01 -14.67
C VAL A 27 9.90 6.46 -13.32
N MET A 28 8.58 6.65 -13.20
CA MET A 28 7.96 6.99 -11.92
C MET A 28 8.11 5.86 -10.90
N LEU A 29 7.93 4.61 -11.30
CA LEU A 29 8.11 3.44 -10.42
C LEU A 29 9.58 3.30 -9.98
N ASP A 30 10.52 3.47 -10.89
CA ASP A 30 11.95 3.39 -10.60
C ASP A 30 12.38 4.52 -9.66
N THR A 31 11.95 5.75 -9.93
CA THR A 31 12.20 6.91 -9.05
C THR A 31 11.63 6.64 -7.65
N PHE A 32 10.43 6.07 -7.60
CA PHE A 32 9.78 5.70 -6.35
C PHE A 32 10.54 4.62 -5.58
N ILE A 33 10.99 3.55 -6.26
CA ILE A 33 11.80 2.48 -5.67
C ILE A 33 13.12 3.04 -5.16
N VAL A 34 13.81 3.85 -5.96
CA VAL A 34 15.08 4.50 -5.56
C VAL A 34 14.87 5.40 -4.35
N ALA A 35 13.79 6.19 -4.31
CA ALA A 35 13.45 7.01 -3.15
C ALA A 35 13.21 6.14 -1.91
N LEU A 36 12.54 4.99 -2.02
CA LEU A 36 12.40 4.07 -0.90
C LEU A 36 13.74 3.49 -0.47
N LEU A 37 14.60 3.06 -1.40
CA LEU A 37 15.92 2.49 -1.08
C LEU A 37 16.82 3.51 -0.37
N ILE A 38 16.87 4.76 -0.85
CA ILE A 38 17.66 5.83 -0.22
C ILE A 38 17.16 6.08 1.21
N SER A 39 15.85 6.23 1.42
CA SER A 39 15.29 6.46 2.75
C SER A 39 15.50 5.24 3.63
N GLY A 40 15.45 4.04 3.05
CA GLY A 40 15.78 2.79 3.68
C GLY A 40 17.18 2.86 4.25
N VAL A 41 18.20 3.08 3.41
CA VAL A 41 19.62 3.16 3.85
C VAL A 41 19.88 4.28 4.85
N VAL A 42 19.28 5.46 4.67
CA VAL A 42 19.49 6.64 5.54
C VAL A 42 18.80 6.50 6.91
N ARG A 43 17.71 5.73 7.00
CA ARG A 43 16.98 5.49 8.26
C ARG A 43 17.30 4.14 8.89
N ALA A 44 17.81 3.22 8.10
CA ALA A 44 18.10 1.87 8.50
C ALA A 44 19.14 1.90 9.63
N GLN A 45 18.74 1.31 10.75
CA GLN A 45 19.68 0.71 11.71
C GLN A 45 20.20 -0.64 11.15
N ILE A 46 20.32 -0.79 9.83
CA ILE A 46 20.82 -2.04 9.21
C ILE A 46 22.33 -2.04 9.38
N GLY A 47 22.81 -2.95 10.22
CA GLY A 47 24.24 -3.20 10.43
C GLY A 47 24.86 -2.41 11.59
N VAL A 48 24.07 -1.61 12.30
CA VAL A 48 24.46 -1.05 13.60
C VAL A 48 24.14 -2.12 14.65
N ASP A 49 25.17 -2.56 15.36
CA ASP A 49 25.14 -3.44 16.53
C ASP A 49 24.83 -4.93 16.31
N SER A 50 25.90 -5.74 16.29
CA SER A 50 25.97 -7.05 16.99
C SER A 50 27.22 -7.86 16.64
N ARG A 51 28.01 -7.44 15.66
CA ARG A 51 29.28 -8.09 15.33
C ARG A 51 30.36 -7.04 15.39
N ILE A 52 31.21 -7.16 16.38
CA ILE A 52 32.52 -6.51 16.45
C ILE A 52 33.49 -7.59 15.98
N ASP A 53 34.46 -7.24 15.13
CA ASP A 53 35.53 -8.17 14.77
C ASP A 53 36.28 -8.62 16.04
N PRO A 54 36.27 -9.91 16.40
CA PRO A 54 36.94 -10.38 17.62
C PRO A 54 38.46 -10.53 17.44
N THR A 55 39.04 -10.19 16.29
CA THR A 55 40.46 -10.43 16.01
C THR A 55 41.36 -9.37 16.66
N HIS A 56 42.07 -9.79 17.72
CA HIS A 56 43.01 -8.96 18.50
C HIS A 56 44.47 -9.12 18.05
N GLU A 57 44.73 -9.66 16.85
CA GLU A 57 46.11 -9.77 16.36
C GLU A 57 46.65 -8.38 15.98
N SER A 58 47.78 -7.99 16.58
CA SER A 58 48.42 -6.68 16.39
C SER A 58 49.86 -6.76 15.87
N ASN A 59 50.31 -7.95 15.41
CA ASN A 59 51.68 -8.18 14.96
C ASN A 59 52.09 -7.41 13.68
N LEU A 60 51.15 -6.82 12.95
CA LEU A 60 51.40 -5.95 11.79
C LEU A 60 51.27 -4.45 12.13
N VAL A 61 50.90 -4.12 13.37
CA VAL A 61 50.82 -2.74 13.86
C VAL A 61 52.22 -2.29 14.30
N PRO A 62 52.78 -1.21 13.74
CA PRO A 62 54.08 -0.70 14.18
C PRO A 62 54.06 -0.35 15.69
N PRO A 63 55.05 -0.77 16.50
CA PRO A 63 55.01 -0.62 17.96
C PRO A 63 54.83 0.82 18.46
N GLY A 64 55.39 1.81 17.73
CA GLY A 64 55.28 3.22 18.08
C GLY A 64 53.90 3.85 17.85
N LEU A 65 52.93 3.11 17.28
CA LEU A 65 51.55 3.59 17.10
C LEU A 65 50.68 3.35 18.33
N THR A 66 50.85 2.21 19.02
CA THR A 66 50.06 1.86 20.20
C THR A 66 50.55 2.58 21.46
N GLU A 67 51.82 3.01 21.47
CA GLU A 67 52.47 3.74 22.57
C GLU A 67 52.62 5.24 22.29
N GLY A 68 52.23 5.69 21.08
CA GLY A 68 52.29 7.09 20.66
C GLY A 68 51.03 7.89 21.00
N GLY A 69 50.97 9.14 20.53
CA GLY A 69 49.79 10.00 20.74
C GLY A 69 48.57 9.55 19.91
N ALA A 70 47.37 9.96 20.37
CA ALA A 70 46.10 9.56 19.78
C ALA A 70 45.79 10.08 18.37
N ILE A 71 46.57 11.02 17.84
CA ILE A 71 46.41 11.50 16.46
C ILE A 71 47.43 10.78 15.58
N ILE A 72 46.93 10.02 14.61
CA ILE A 72 47.72 9.20 13.71
C ILE A 72 47.64 9.78 12.31
N ASP A 73 48.79 10.17 11.78
CA ASP A 73 48.95 10.62 10.40
C ASP A 73 49.63 9.53 9.55
N PRO A 74 48.85 8.72 8.80
CA PRO A 74 49.35 7.73 7.87
C PRO A 74 49.53 8.27 6.45
N THR A 75 49.44 9.59 6.21
CA THR A 75 49.43 10.18 4.86
C THR A 75 50.82 10.26 4.21
N HIS A 76 51.90 10.24 5.02
CA HIS A 76 53.28 10.46 4.56
C HIS A 76 54.24 9.33 4.93
N GLY A 77 54.51 8.39 4.02
CA GLY A 77 55.58 7.40 4.19
C GLY A 77 55.39 6.49 5.42
N ALA A 78 56.23 6.68 6.45
CA ALA A 78 56.06 6.00 7.74
C ALA A 78 55.04 6.78 8.60
N PRO A 79 54.05 6.09 9.23
CA PRO A 79 53.01 6.75 10.01
C PRO A 79 53.59 7.55 11.17
N ARG A 80 53.08 8.75 11.38
CA ARG A 80 53.44 9.62 12.49
C ARG A 80 52.35 9.59 13.56
N THR A 81 52.74 9.58 14.82
CA THR A 81 51.84 9.79 15.95
C THR A 81 52.10 11.17 16.54
N LEU A 82 51.03 11.88 16.86
CA LEU A 82 51.05 13.23 17.42
C LEU A 82 50.31 13.20 18.76
N ALA A 83 50.98 13.68 19.80
CA ALA A 83 50.41 13.83 21.12
C ALA A 83 49.89 15.26 21.31
N VAL A 84 48.78 15.41 22.03
CA VAL A 84 48.27 16.72 22.42
C VAL A 84 49.26 17.36 23.40
N PRO A 85 49.62 18.65 23.23
CA PRO A 85 50.53 19.34 24.13
C PRO A 85 50.08 19.30 25.60
N ASP A 86 51.03 19.29 26.52
CA ASP A 86 50.76 19.37 27.96
C ASP A 86 49.86 20.58 28.28
N ARG A 87 48.86 20.38 29.15
CA ARG A 87 47.82 21.36 29.48
C ARG A 87 46.98 21.85 28.30
N THR A 88 46.80 21.04 27.26
CA THR A 88 45.84 21.28 26.19
C THR A 88 44.78 20.16 26.15
N ALA A 89 43.52 20.54 26.03
CA ALA A 89 42.39 19.61 25.89
C ALA A 89 41.73 19.79 24.52
N VAL A 90 41.53 18.69 23.80
CA VAL A 90 40.79 18.65 22.53
C VAL A 90 39.49 17.89 22.78
N LEU A 91 38.36 18.58 22.75
CA LEU A 91 37.04 17.96 22.93
C LEU A 91 36.57 17.37 21.60
N THR A 92 36.23 16.07 21.62
CA THR A 92 35.77 15.36 20.42
C THR A 92 34.41 14.72 20.66
N PHE A 93 33.54 14.77 19.65
CA PHE A 93 32.15 14.32 19.74
C PHE A 93 31.80 13.35 18.62
N ASP A 94 31.32 12.15 18.96
CA ASP A 94 30.95 11.11 17.99
C ASP A 94 29.41 10.97 17.84
N ASP A 95 29.00 10.38 16.71
CA ASP A 95 27.65 9.95 16.31
C ASP A 95 26.69 11.01 15.74
N GLY A 96 26.94 12.29 15.99
CA GLY A 96 26.09 13.39 15.54
C GLY A 96 26.06 13.62 14.02
N PRO A 97 25.31 14.64 13.58
CA PRO A 97 24.49 15.55 14.39
C PRO A 97 23.09 15.01 14.72
N ASP A 98 22.71 15.03 15.98
CA ASP A 98 21.36 14.77 16.48
C ASP A 98 20.57 16.08 16.67
N PRO A 99 19.32 16.19 16.18
CA PRO A 99 18.55 17.44 16.24
C PRO A 99 18.14 17.87 17.66
N THR A 100 18.30 17.02 18.67
CA THR A 100 17.98 17.30 20.07
C THR A 100 19.23 17.63 20.88
N TRP A 101 20.31 16.87 20.68
CA TRP A 101 21.48 16.90 21.57
C TRP A 101 22.63 17.74 21.05
N THR A 102 23.00 17.65 19.77
CA THR A 102 24.06 18.47 19.18
C THR A 102 23.84 19.97 19.38
N PRO A 103 22.62 20.55 19.23
CA PRO A 103 22.41 21.98 19.51
C PRO A 103 22.76 22.34 20.94
N ARG A 104 22.45 21.48 21.92
CA ARG A 104 22.71 21.73 23.34
C ARG A 104 24.18 21.59 23.70
N VAL A 105 24.88 20.67 23.04
CA VAL A 105 26.35 20.56 23.17
C VAL A 105 26.99 21.84 22.62
N LEU A 106 26.58 22.28 21.42
CA LEU A 106 27.06 23.54 20.84
C LEU A 106 26.74 24.74 21.74
N ASP A 107 25.55 24.82 22.33
CA ASP A 107 25.19 25.92 23.25
C ASP A 107 26.15 26.00 24.45
N VAL A 108 26.56 24.86 25.03
CA VAL A 108 27.53 24.81 26.14
C VAL A 108 28.93 25.19 25.68
N LEU A 109 29.35 24.74 24.48
CA LEU A 109 30.64 25.11 23.91
C LEU A 109 30.72 26.62 23.61
N ASP A 110 29.65 27.18 23.05
CA ASP A 110 29.50 28.61 22.77
C ASP A 110 29.52 29.43 24.08
N GLU A 111 28.81 28.98 25.13
CA GLU A 111 28.78 29.64 26.44
C GLU A 111 30.17 29.73 27.07
N HIS A 112 30.97 28.67 26.91
CA HIS A 112 32.31 28.62 27.47
C HIS A 112 33.41 29.09 26.51
N ASP A 113 33.11 29.51 25.28
CA ASP A 113 34.10 29.90 24.26
C ASP A 113 35.17 28.82 24.07
N VAL A 114 34.73 27.60 23.72
CA VAL A 114 35.57 26.42 23.51
C VAL A 114 35.18 25.74 22.21
N PRO A 115 36.14 25.49 21.28
CA PRO A 115 35.85 24.73 20.07
C PRO A 115 35.75 23.22 20.36
N GLY A 116 34.99 22.51 19.53
CA GLY A 116 34.97 21.04 19.51
C GLY A 116 35.35 20.47 18.14
N THR A 117 35.65 19.17 18.10
CA THR A 117 35.82 18.42 16.84
C THR A 117 34.76 17.32 16.76
N PHE A 118 33.83 17.45 15.81
CA PHE A 118 32.66 16.57 15.68
C PHE A 118 32.88 15.51 14.60
N PHE A 119 32.96 14.24 14.98
CA PHE A 119 33.01 13.10 14.05
C PHE A 119 31.59 12.69 13.66
N VAL A 120 31.14 13.24 12.53
CA VAL A 120 29.75 13.14 12.11
C VAL A 120 29.47 11.89 11.29
N VAL A 121 28.29 11.31 11.49
CA VAL A 121 27.75 10.22 10.69
C VAL A 121 27.05 10.80 9.46
N GLY A 122 27.45 10.38 8.26
CA GLY A 122 27.01 10.99 7.00
C GLY A 122 25.49 10.93 6.78
N SER A 123 24.81 9.89 7.24
CA SER A 123 23.34 9.79 7.19
C SER A 123 22.65 10.80 8.13
N GLN A 124 23.29 11.17 9.25
CA GLN A 124 22.79 12.22 10.14
C GLN A 124 23.02 13.61 9.55
N VAL A 125 24.19 13.85 8.96
CA VAL A 125 24.46 15.08 8.19
C VAL A 125 23.42 15.29 7.10
N ALA A 126 23.13 14.24 6.32
CA ALA A 126 22.17 14.32 5.22
C ALA A 126 20.73 14.61 5.68
N ARG A 127 20.40 14.33 6.94
CA ARG A 127 19.09 14.60 7.54
C ARG A 127 19.04 15.94 8.26
N ASN A 128 20.17 16.43 8.75
CA ASN A 128 20.30 17.65 9.55
C ASN A 128 21.37 18.62 8.98
N PRO A 129 21.35 18.96 7.68
CA PRO A 129 22.44 19.73 7.05
C PRO A 129 22.62 21.13 7.64
N GLU A 130 21.53 21.78 8.07
CA GLU A 130 21.58 23.08 8.75
C GLU A 130 22.32 23.01 10.10
N LEU A 131 22.18 21.90 10.82
CA LEU A 131 22.85 21.70 12.09
C LEU A 131 24.34 21.39 11.89
N THR A 132 24.69 20.66 10.84
CA THR A 132 26.10 20.48 10.45
C THR A 132 26.76 21.81 10.08
N ARG A 133 26.02 22.71 9.40
CA ARG A 133 26.51 24.07 9.12
C ARG A 133 26.68 24.88 10.40
N ARG A 134 25.76 24.76 11.36
CA ARG A 134 25.93 25.38 12.68
C ARG A 134 27.21 24.91 13.39
N ILE A 135 27.57 23.62 13.29
CA ILE A 135 28.85 23.11 13.85
C ILE A 135 30.02 23.90 13.24
N THR A 136 30.11 24.01 11.91
CA THR A 136 31.22 24.74 11.28
C THR A 136 31.20 26.24 11.59
N ASP A 137 30.01 26.85 11.65
CA ASP A 137 29.86 28.27 11.91
C ASP A 137 30.22 28.65 13.37
N SER A 138 30.21 27.69 14.30
CA SER A 138 30.69 27.87 15.69
C SER A 138 32.22 27.94 15.81
N GLY A 139 32.97 27.68 14.73
CA GLY A 139 34.42 27.50 14.78
C GLY A 139 34.88 26.10 15.18
N SER A 140 33.94 25.17 15.40
CA SER A 140 34.21 23.76 15.61
C SER A 140 34.60 23.04 14.31
N GLU A 141 35.42 22.01 14.43
CA GLU A 141 35.85 21.17 13.32
C GLU A 141 34.88 20.01 13.05
N ILE A 142 34.92 19.50 11.82
CA ILE A 142 34.20 18.30 11.42
C ILE A 142 35.21 17.23 11.03
N GLY A 143 35.04 16.04 11.60
CA GLY A 143 35.61 14.79 11.13
C GLY A 143 34.53 13.85 10.59
N ILE A 144 34.94 12.82 9.85
CA ILE A 144 34.00 11.83 9.32
C ILE A 144 33.96 10.56 10.19
N HIS A 145 32.77 10.01 10.40
CA HIS A 145 32.52 8.81 11.21
C HIS A 145 31.72 7.73 10.45
N THR A 146 32.00 7.58 9.14
CA THR A 146 31.26 6.75 8.17
C THR A 146 29.82 7.22 7.89
N PHE A 147 29.17 6.65 6.86
CA PHE A 147 27.85 7.14 6.42
C PHE A 147 26.74 6.51 7.26
N THR A 148 26.85 5.22 7.58
CA THR A 148 25.85 4.46 8.36
C THR A 148 26.32 4.01 9.74
N HIS A 149 27.44 4.53 10.27
CA HIS A 149 28.03 4.08 11.55
C HIS A 149 28.37 2.56 11.53
N ALA A 150 28.93 2.08 10.41
CA ALA A 150 29.24 0.67 10.24
C ALA A 150 30.69 0.38 10.67
N ASP A 151 30.91 -0.75 11.36
CA ASP A 151 32.25 -1.25 11.67
C ASP A 151 33.02 -1.51 10.37
N MET A 152 34.03 -0.69 10.11
CA MET A 152 34.83 -0.76 8.89
C MET A 152 35.60 -2.08 8.76
N GLY A 153 35.87 -2.80 9.86
CA GLY A 153 36.52 -4.11 9.87
C GLY A 153 35.71 -5.18 9.13
N LEU A 154 34.39 -5.10 9.20
CA LEU A 154 33.47 -6.07 8.61
C LEU A 154 33.07 -5.77 7.16
N LEU A 155 33.48 -4.63 6.63
CA LEU A 155 33.08 -4.16 5.31
C LEU A 155 34.10 -4.54 4.23
N SER A 156 33.61 -4.80 3.01
CA SER A 156 34.48 -4.91 1.83
C SER A 156 35.14 -3.56 1.50
N ASP A 157 36.29 -3.58 0.82
CA ASP A 157 37.00 -2.36 0.40
C ASP A 157 36.14 -1.38 -0.39
N GLN A 158 35.28 -1.91 -1.27
CA GLN A 158 34.35 -1.09 -2.04
C GLN A 158 33.32 -0.42 -1.14
N ARG A 159 32.77 -1.14 -0.16
CA ARG A 159 31.79 -0.58 0.77
C ARG A 159 32.44 0.44 1.71
N ARG A 160 33.63 0.17 2.27
CA ARG A 160 34.41 1.15 3.05
C ARG A 160 34.62 2.45 2.27
N ARG A 161 35.01 2.35 0.99
CA ARG A 161 35.19 3.53 0.12
C ARG A 161 33.90 4.33 -0.05
N LEU A 162 32.75 3.66 -0.18
CA LEU A 162 31.46 4.32 -0.30
C LEU A 162 31.03 4.99 1.01
N GLU A 163 31.25 4.36 2.17
CA GLU A 163 30.99 4.96 3.48
C GLU A 163 31.73 6.29 3.65
N LEU A 164 33.03 6.30 3.35
CA LEU A 164 33.84 7.53 3.43
C LEU A 164 33.40 8.57 2.39
N ALA A 165 33.24 8.17 1.12
CA ALA A 165 32.90 9.08 0.04
C ALA A 165 31.52 9.73 0.20
N TYR A 166 30.50 8.97 0.64
CA TYR A 166 29.17 9.54 0.87
C TYR A 166 29.12 10.42 2.11
N THR A 167 29.90 10.12 3.14
CA THR A 167 30.03 11.01 4.30
C THR A 167 30.68 12.32 3.89
N GLN A 168 31.77 12.24 3.12
CA GLN A 168 32.44 13.42 2.58
C GLN A 168 31.50 14.28 1.74
N LEU A 169 30.74 13.68 0.82
CA LEU A 169 29.75 14.40 0.01
C LEU A 169 28.62 15.00 0.85
N ALA A 170 28.16 14.33 1.91
CA ALA A 170 27.13 14.85 2.79
C ALA A 170 27.64 16.07 3.57
N VAL A 171 28.84 16.01 4.14
CA VAL A 171 29.52 17.15 4.80
C VAL A 171 29.67 18.29 3.81
N THR A 172 30.25 18.03 2.64
CA THR A 172 30.47 19.05 1.61
C THR A 172 29.19 19.70 1.11
N GLY A 173 28.11 18.95 0.93
CA GLY A 173 26.80 19.51 0.58
C GLY A 173 26.23 20.38 1.71
N ALA A 174 26.45 20.00 2.97
CA ALA A 174 25.87 20.70 4.11
C ALA A 174 26.62 22.01 4.42
N THR A 175 27.96 21.96 4.39
CA THR A 175 28.82 23.03 4.93
C THR A 175 29.62 23.77 3.87
N GLY A 176 29.79 23.20 2.67
CA GLY A 176 30.67 23.74 1.64
C GLY A 176 32.17 23.48 1.89
N VAL A 177 32.53 22.73 2.94
CA VAL A 177 33.91 22.32 3.23
C VAL A 177 34.10 20.81 3.08
N THR A 178 35.36 20.37 3.00
CA THR A 178 35.73 18.96 3.09
C THR A 178 36.28 18.63 4.49
N SER A 179 36.65 17.38 4.76
CA SER A 179 37.26 16.99 6.04
C SER A 179 38.47 16.11 5.77
N SER A 180 39.60 16.43 6.39
CA SER A 180 40.76 15.54 6.44
C SER A 180 40.75 14.63 7.67
N LEU A 181 39.82 14.78 8.61
CA LEU A 181 39.79 14.01 9.84
C LEU A 181 38.85 12.80 9.71
N LEU A 182 39.30 11.65 10.22
CA LEU A 182 38.54 10.40 10.30
C LEU A 182 38.64 9.83 11.72
N ARG A 183 37.51 9.37 12.25
CA ARG A 183 37.49 8.44 13.39
C ARG A 183 36.73 7.19 12.95
N PRO A 184 37.37 6.00 12.90
CA PRO A 184 36.65 4.76 12.60
C PRO A 184 35.69 4.40 13.75
N PRO A 185 34.43 4.01 13.47
CA PRO A 185 33.51 3.51 14.49
C PRO A 185 34.12 2.35 15.28
N TYR A 186 33.81 2.28 16.58
CA TYR A 186 34.23 1.23 17.52
C TYR A 186 35.75 1.09 17.77
N SER A 187 36.59 1.95 17.18
CA SER A 187 38.04 1.98 17.41
C SER A 187 38.45 3.34 17.96
N SER A 188 38.28 3.53 19.27
CA SER A 188 38.41 4.84 19.90
C SER A 188 39.76 5.11 20.57
N SER A 189 40.63 4.13 20.81
CA SER A 189 41.93 4.37 21.50
C SER A 189 43.13 3.77 20.78
N PRO A 190 44.35 4.33 20.94
CA PRO A 190 45.57 3.76 20.36
C PRO A 190 45.83 2.31 20.78
N ALA A 191 45.48 1.95 22.01
CA ALA A 191 45.62 0.60 22.54
C ALA A 191 44.66 -0.42 21.88
N ALA A 192 43.57 0.06 21.25
CA ALA A 192 42.60 -0.77 20.56
C ALA A 192 42.98 -1.06 19.09
N ILE A 193 44.11 -0.56 18.60
CA ILE A 193 44.54 -0.79 17.21
C ILE A 193 45.01 -2.24 17.03
N HIS A 194 44.30 -2.98 16.18
CA HIS A 194 44.71 -4.30 15.69
C HIS A 194 45.02 -4.26 14.19
N ASN A 195 45.50 -5.36 13.62
CA ASN A 195 45.92 -5.46 12.22
C ASN A 195 44.84 -5.00 11.23
N GLY A 196 43.58 -5.34 11.52
CA GLY A 196 42.43 -4.95 10.71
C GLY A 196 42.23 -3.44 10.68
N THR A 197 42.18 -2.81 11.86
CA THR A 197 42.03 -1.36 12.00
C THR A 197 43.23 -0.61 11.42
N TRP A 198 44.45 -1.13 11.58
CA TRP A 198 45.64 -0.53 10.98
C TRP A 198 45.59 -0.50 9.45
N GLU A 199 45.16 -1.58 8.80
CA GLU A 199 45.00 -1.59 7.34
C GLU A 199 43.94 -0.59 6.88
N ILE A 200 42.86 -0.41 7.65
CA ILE A 200 41.83 0.60 7.39
C ILE A 200 42.41 2.01 7.48
N MET A 201 43.15 2.32 8.55
CA MET A 201 43.80 3.61 8.75
C MET A 201 44.81 3.90 7.62
N ARG A 202 45.60 2.90 7.22
CA ARG A 202 46.57 3.04 6.11
C ARG A 202 45.86 3.31 4.77
N GLN A 203 44.74 2.65 4.51
CA GLN A 203 43.95 2.89 3.29
C GLN A 203 43.26 4.26 3.32
N ALA A 204 42.84 4.74 4.48
CA ALA A 204 42.31 6.08 4.66
C ALA A 204 43.40 7.15 4.48
N GLY A 205 44.60 6.91 5.01
CA GLY A 205 45.78 7.77 4.83
C GLY A 205 46.18 8.00 3.37
N LYS A 206 46.11 6.96 2.54
CA LYS A 206 46.31 7.07 1.08
C LYS A 206 45.32 8.01 0.38
N ARG A 207 44.23 8.38 1.07
CA ARG A 207 43.19 9.31 0.59
C ARG A 207 43.26 10.66 1.29
N GLY A 208 44.29 10.91 2.10
CA GLY A 208 44.52 12.17 2.81
C GLY A 208 43.82 12.26 4.18
N TYR A 209 43.28 11.17 4.72
CA TYR A 209 42.68 11.19 6.05
C TYR A 209 43.72 11.02 7.16
N ILE A 210 43.61 11.86 8.18
CA ILE A 210 44.28 11.76 9.46
C ILE A 210 43.31 11.07 10.42
N THR A 211 43.78 10.01 11.09
CA THR A 211 42.96 9.28 12.05
C THR A 211 43.08 9.91 13.42
N VAL A 212 41.95 10.26 14.04
CA VAL A 212 41.89 10.85 15.38
C VAL A 212 41.25 9.86 16.32
N LEU A 213 42.02 9.36 17.29
CA LEU A 213 41.55 8.50 18.36
C LEU A 213 41.28 9.36 19.61
N SER A 214 41.16 8.71 20.76
CA SER A 214 40.99 9.33 22.07
C SER A 214 42.05 8.83 23.04
N ASP A 215 42.63 9.76 23.79
CA ASP A 215 43.47 9.46 24.95
C ASP A 215 42.59 9.18 26.18
N ILE A 216 41.43 9.85 26.24
CA ILE A 216 40.54 9.88 27.39
C ILE A 216 39.11 9.60 26.93
N ASP A 217 38.55 8.46 27.35
CA ASP A 217 37.15 8.10 27.09
C ASP A 217 36.29 8.40 28.33
N THR A 218 35.31 9.29 28.17
CA THR A 218 34.39 9.66 29.26
C THR A 218 33.40 8.55 29.61
N LEU A 219 33.20 7.57 28.73
CA LEU A 219 32.18 6.53 28.80
C LEU A 219 30.75 7.09 28.89
N ASP A 220 30.53 8.31 28.40
CA ASP A 220 29.24 8.99 28.47
C ASP A 220 28.12 8.22 27.74
N TRP A 221 28.46 7.46 26.68
CA TRP A 221 27.53 6.57 25.96
C TRP A 221 26.84 5.56 26.90
N GLN A 222 27.51 5.11 27.97
CA GLN A 222 26.92 4.21 28.99
C GLN A 222 25.96 4.91 29.95
N ARG A 223 25.95 6.26 29.96
CA ARG A 223 25.18 7.11 30.88
C ARG A 223 25.49 6.87 32.37
N PRO A 224 26.76 6.96 32.81
CA PRO A 224 27.18 6.66 34.18
C PRO A 224 26.87 7.77 35.21
N GLY A 225 26.34 8.91 34.78
CA GLY A 225 26.10 10.12 35.58
C GLY A 225 27.13 11.22 35.28
N ALA A 226 26.70 12.50 35.39
CA ALA A 226 27.52 13.65 35.02
C ALA A 226 28.85 13.73 35.79
N ASP A 227 28.83 13.52 37.11
CA ASP A 227 30.06 13.54 37.93
C ASP A 227 31.08 12.49 37.50
N ARG A 228 30.61 11.31 37.06
CA ARG A 228 31.48 10.25 36.57
C ARG A 228 32.06 10.59 35.21
N ILE A 229 31.27 11.20 34.32
CA ILE A 229 31.73 11.69 33.02
C ILE A 229 32.81 12.75 33.22
N VAL A 230 32.62 13.70 34.14
CA VAL A 230 33.64 14.71 34.50
C VAL A 230 34.91 14.04 35.02
N ALA A 231 34.79 13.09 35.95
CA ALA A 231 35.94 12.40 36.52
C ALA A 231 36.72 11.60 35.46
N ASN A 232 36.01 10.89 34.58
CA ASN A 232 36.63 10.13 33.49
C ASN A 232 37.26 11.05 32.43
N GLY A 233 36.67 12.21 32.17
CA GLY A 233 37.13 13.19 31.18
C GLY A 233 38.25 14.12 31.64
N THR A 234 38.63 14.08 32.93
CA THR A 234 39.71 14.93 33.45
C THR A 234 41.06 14.28 33.16
N PRO A 235 41.98 14.94 32.41
CA PRO A 235 43.31 14.39 32.13
C PRO A 235 44.17 14.20 33.39
N GLU A 236 45.22 13.39 33.30
CA GLU A 236 46.25 13.35 34.36
C GLU A 236 46.87 14.75 34.56
N PRO A 237 47.23 15.13 35.80
CA PRO A 237 47.68 16.49 36.10
C PRO A 237 48.84 16.95 35.19
N GLY A 238 48.58 18.01 34.42
CA GLY A 238 49.56 18.62 33.51
C GLY A 238 49.64 17.95 32.13
N LYS A 239 49.06 16.76 31.93
CA LYS A 239 49.00 16.09 30.62
C LYS A 239 47.85 16.64 29.79
N GLY A 240 48.09 16.83 28.50
CA GLY A 240 47.03 17.10 27.53
C GLY A 240 46.39 15.81 27.01
N GLY A 241 45.31 15.95 26.25
CA GLY A 241 44.67 14.79 25.63
C GLY A 241 43.46 15.12 24.77
N THR A 242 43.13 14.16 23.91
CA THR A 242 41.87 14.09 23.17
C THR A 242 40.80 13.43 24.04
N ILE A 243 39.73 14.17 24.36
CA ILE A 243 38.63 13.71 25.22
C ILE A 243 37.45 13.31 24.33
N LEU A 244 36.99 12.06 24.46
CA LEU A 244 35.86 11.51 23.71
C LEU A 244 34.54 11.66 24.48
N LEU A 245 33.56 12.26 23.82
CA LEU A 245 32.17 12.35 24.22
C LEU A 245 31.25 12.02 23.03
N HIS A 246 29.94 11.94 23.25
CA HIS A 246 28.96 11.69 22.20
C HIS A 246 27.87 12.77 22.18
N ASP A 247 27.50 13.22 20.98
CA ASP A 247 26.38 14.17 20.78
C ASP A 247 25.16 13.50 20.13
N ALA A 248 25.18 12.17 19.92
CA ALA A 248 24.03 11.36 19.53
C ALA A 248 24.02 9.98 20.22
N GLY A 249 23.46 8.94 19.59
CA GLY A 249 23.46 7.57 20.14
C GLY A 249 22.46 7.31 21.28
N GLY A 250 21.56 8.25 21.59
CA GLY A 250 20.55 8.12 22.63
C GLY A 250 20.38 9.39 23.45
N ASP A 251 19.87 9.27 24.68
CA ASP A 251 19.78 10.40 25.61
C ASP A 251 21.19 10.85 26.05
N ARG A 252 21.52 12.14 25.83
CA ARG A 252 22.81 12.80 26.14
C ARG A 252 22.71 13.86 27.24
N ALA A 253 21.64 13.87 28.05
CA ALA A 253 21.47 14.87 29.11
C ALA A 253 22.66 14.94 30.10
N GLN A 254 23.23 13.77 30.44
CA GLN A 254 24.38 13.69 31.34
C GLN A 254 25.66 14.24 30.72
N THR A 255 25.85 14.05 29.40
CA THR A 255 26.99 14.60 28.66
C THR A 255 26.95 16.12 28.67
N VAL A 256 25.79 16.71 28.37
CA VAL A 256 25.60 18.17 28.39
C VAL A 256 25.86 18.73 29.79
N ALA A 257 25.30 18.11 30.84
CA ALA A 257 25.53 18.54 32.22
C ALA A 257 27.00 18.38 32.66
N ALA A 258 27.70 17.36 32.17
CA ALA A 258 29.11 17.15 32.48
C ALA A 258 30.02 18.18 31.80
N LEU A 259 29.73 18.57 30.56
CA LEU A 259 30.51 19.61 29.84
C LEU A 259 30.50 20.94 30.60
N ASP A 260 29.33 21.34 31.12
CA ASP A 260 29.14 22.58 31.87
C ASP A 260 29.93 22.62 33.19
N VAL A 261 30.39 21.47 33.68
CA VAL A 261 31.27 21.36 34.86
C VAL A 261 32.73 21.14 34.46
N LEU A 262 32.98 20.28 33.48
CA LEU A 262 34.32 19.88 33.04
C LEU A 262 35.08 21.06 32.44
N ILE A 263 34.44 21.86 31.58
CA ILE A 263 35.10 22.96 30.88
C ILE A 263 35.59 24.03 31.87
N PRO A 264 34.75 24.61 32.76
CA PRO A 264 35.21 25.56 33.76
C PRO A 264 36.30 25.02 34.68
N ARG A 265 36.20 23.74 35.06
CA ARG A 265 37.18 23.08 35.92
C ARG A 265 38.55 23.02 35.24
N LEU A 266 38.63 22.54 34.00
CA LEU A 266 39.88 22.48 33.27
C LEU A 266 40.48 23.86 33.02
N LYS A 267 39.65 24.87 32.72
CA LYS A 267 40.10 26.27 32.63
C LYS A 267 40.70 26.76 33.95
N ALA A 268 40.05 26.46 35.09
CA ALA A 268 40.56 26.81 36.42
C ALA A 268 41.87 26.10 36.78
N GLU A 269 42.07 24.88 36.27
CA GLU A 269 43.32 24.10 36.41
C GLU A 269 44.42 24.55 35.43
N GLY A 270 44.13 25.53 34.56
CA GLY A 270 45.10 26.15 33.65
C GLY A 270 45.24 25.45 32.29
N TYR A 271 44.25 24.66 31.89
CA TYR A 271 44.20 24.04 30.57
C TYR A 271 43.73 25.04 29.50
N THR A 272 44.28 24.88 28.30
CA THR A 272 43.82 25.53 27.07
C THR A 272 42.99 24.55 26.25
N PHE A 273 42.02 25.07 25.49
CA PHE A 273 41.22 24.27 24.56
C PHE A 273 41.66 24.57 23.13
N SER A 274 41.76 23.54 22.31
CA SER A 274 42.29 23.64 20.94
C SER A 274 41.63 22.58 20.06
N THR A 275 41.84 22.69 18.75
CA THR A 275 41.28 21.77 17.76
C THR A 275 42.30 20.75 17.29
N VAL A 276 41.90 19.80 16.44
CA VAL A 276 42.86 18.83 15.87
C VAL A 276 43.79 19.51 14.87
N ALA A 277 43.30 20.45 14.06
CA ALA A 277 44.13 21.20 13.10
C ALA A 277 45.30 21.92 13.79
N ASP A 278 45.06 22.55 14.93
CA ASP A 278 46.08 23.22 15.73
C ASP A 278 47.17 22.23 16.19
N VAL A 279 46.77 21.06 16.69
CA VAL A 279 47.71 20.03 17.18
C VAL A 279 48.57 19.45 16.05
N ILE A 280 48.02 19.30 14.85
CA ILE A 280 48.77 18.82 13.68
C ILE A 280 49.53 19.93 12.94
N GLY A 281 49.39 21.20 13.36
CA GLY A 281 50.01 22.35 12.72
C GLY A 281 49.48 22.66 11.32
N SER A 282 48.21 22.37 11.06
CA SER A 282 47.51 22.68 9.79
C SER A 282 46.71 23.98 9.94
N GLU A 283 46.61 24.78 8.87
CA GLU A 283 45.74 25.97 8.85
C GLU A 283 44.26 25.61 9.03
N THR A 284 43.84 24.44 8.56
CA THR A 284 42.49 23.92 8.78
C THR A 284 42.44 22.41 8.56
N ALA A 285 41.55 21.75 9.29
CA ALA A 285 41.13 20.38 9.05
C ALA A 285 39.96 20.28 8.04
N ASN A 286 39.34 21.41 7.72
CA ASN A 286 38.14 21.50 6.88
C ASN A 286 38.29 22.50 5.74
N PRO A 287 39.13 22.23 4.72
CA PRO A 287 39.34 23.17 3.62
C PRO A 287 38.09 23.31 2.75
N PRO A 288 37.89 24.47 2.09
CA PRO A 288 36.74 24.72 1.22
C PRO A 288 36.68 23.69 0.09
N ALA A 289 35.47 23.19 -0.19
CA ALA A 289 35.24 22.23 -1.26
C ALA A 289 35.25 22.89 -2.64
N ASP A 290 35.61 22.12 -3.67
CA ASP A 290 35.48 22.61 -5.04
C ASP A 290 34.00 22.68 -5.49
N ILE A 291 33.72 23.45 -6.55
CA ILE A 291 32.36 23.65 -7.08
C ILE A 291 31.70 22.32 -7.50
N GLY A 292 32.49 21.38 -8.05
CA GLY A 292 32.01 20.08 -8.50
C GLY A 292 31.70 19.12 -7.35
N GLU A 293 32.48 19.14 -6.27
CA GLU A 293 32.24 18.45 -5.01
C GLU A 293 30.99 19.00 -4.33
N GLN A 294 30.86 20.32 -4.24
CA GLN A 294 29.68 20.98 -3.67
C GLN A 294 28.41 20.66 -4.47
N ALA A 295 28.47 20.68 -5.81
CA ALA A 295 27.33 20.29 -6.65
C ALA A 295 26.92 18.82 -6.45
N ARG A 296 27.89 17.90 -6.34
CA ARG A 296 27.63 16.47 -6.04
C ARG A 296 27.04 16.28 -4.64
N GLY A 297 27.57 16.99 -3.64
CA GLY A 297 27.04 16.99 -2.28
C GLY A 297 25.60 17.49 -2.21
N ASN A 298 25.31 18.62 -2.85
CA ASN A 298 23.95 19.16 -2.96
C ASN A 298 22.99 18.19 -3.65
N GLY A 299 23.45 17.49 -4.70
CA GLY A 299 22.68 16.45 -5.36
C GLY A 299 22.33 15.29 -4.42
N LEU A 300 23.28 14.83 -3.60
CA LEU A 300 23.06 13.80 -2.59
C LEU A 300 22.03 14.27 -1.53
N LEU A 301 22.20 15.46 -0.98
CA LEU A 301 21.28 16.03 0.02
C LEU A 301 19.86 16.19 -0.52
N PHE A 302 19.72 16.66 -1.76
CA PHE A 302 18.43 16.75 -2.43
C PHE A 302 17.77 15.37 -2.58
N ALA A 303 18.54 14.36 -3.02
CA ALA A 303 18.02 13.00 -3.18
C ALA A 303 17.55 12.41 -1.84
N VAL A 304 18.33 12.58 -0.77
CA VAL A 304 17.96 12.15 0.59
C VAL A 304 16.72 12.88 1.09
N THR A 305 16.66 14.21 0.92
CA THR A 305 15.52 15.03 1.35
C THR A 305 14.23 14.64 0.62
N ALA A 306 14.29 14.52 -0.71
CA ALA A 306 13.16 14.09 -1.54
C ALA A 306 12.68 12.68 -1.17
N SER A 307 13.63 11.78 -0.88
CA SER A 307 13.38 10.42 -0.44
C SER A 307 12.68 10.36 0.94
N VAL A 308 13.19 11.10 1.92
CA VAL A 308 12.61 11.22 3.27
C VAL A 308 11.20 11.83 3.21
N PHE A 309 11.00 12.86 2.38
CA PHE A 309 9.70 13.47 2.14
C PHE A 309 8.73 12.47 1.50
N THR A 310 9.18 11.71 0.49
CA THR A 310 8.37 10.68 -0.18
C THR A 310 7.87 9.64 0.81
N VAL A 311 8.76 9.09 1.65
CA VAL A 311 8.36 8.13 2.69
C VAL A 311 7.36 8.75 3.67
N ARG A 312 7.54 10.01 4.07
CA ARG A 312 6.58 10.71 4.95
C ARG A 312 5.18 10.82 4.32
N VAL A 313 5.09 11.24 3.06
CA VAL A 313 3.82 11.33 2.32
C VAL A 313 3.14 9.95 2.25
N LEU A 314 3.94 8.93 1.94
CA LEU A 314 3.47 7.56 1.87
C LEU A 314 2.98 7.04 3.23
N THR A 315 3.67 7.36 4.34
CA THR A 315 3.25 6.98 5.69
C THR A 315 1.92 7.65 6.04
N VAL A 316 1.74 8.92 5.69
CA VAL A 316 0.44 9.61 5.83
C VAL A 316 -0.65 8.93 5.00
N ALA A 317 -0.36 8.59 3.74
CA ALA A 317 -1.30 7.86 2.89
C ALA A 317 -1.66 6.49 3.49
N LEU A 318 -0.70 5.77 4.08
CA LEU A 318 -0.94 4.50 4.77
C LEU A 318 -1.82 4.68 6.02
N MET A 319 -1.62 5.74 6.80
CA MET A 319 -2.49 6.07 7.93
C MET A 319 -3.92 6.36 7.47
N VAL A 320 -4.09 7.08 6.36
CA VAL A 320 -5.42 7.32 5.75
C VAL A 320 -6.05 6.00 5.31
N VAL A 321 -5.29 5.12 4.64
CA VAL A 321 -5.77 3.78 4.25
C VAL A 321 -6.19 2.97 5.48
N GLY A 322 -5.36 2.93 6.53
CA GLY A 322 -5.66 2.23 7.77
C GLY A 322 -6.94 2.76 8.43
N ALA A 323 -7.08 4.09 8.52
CA ALA A 323 -8.29 4.73 9.03
C ALA A 323 -9.53 4.38 8.18
N LEU A 324 -9.43 4.43 6.85
CA LEU A 324 -10.52 4.05 5.95
C LEU A 324 -10.92 2.58 6.11
N VAL A 325 -9.96 1.67 6.30
CA VAL A 325 -10.22 0.25 6.58
C VAL A 325 -10.97 0.10 7.91
N ILE A 326 -10.51 0.77 8.98
CA ILE A 326 -11.18 0.73 10.29
C ILE A 326 -12.60 1.29 10.19
N VAL A 327 -12.78 2.46 9.56
CA VAL A 327 -14.09 3.07 9.33
C VAL A 327 -15.00 2.12 8.55
N ARG A 328 -14.50 1.49 7.49
CA ARG A 328 -15.27 0.51 6.70
C ARG A 328 -15.70 -0.68 7.57
N LEU A 329 -14.78 -1.24 8.36
CA LEU A 329 -15.08 -2.36 9.25
C LEU A 329 -16.12 -1.96 10.32
N LEU A 330 -15.98 -0.81 10.96
CA LEU A 330 -16.97 -0.30 11.93
C LEU A 330 -18.34 -0.09 11.27
N ALA A 331 -18.36 0.49 10.07
CA ALA A 331 -19.58 0.68 9.27
C ALA A 331 -20.22 -0.65 8.83
N MET A 332 -19.42 -1.71 8.64
CA MET A 332 -19.92 -3.06 8.36
C MET A 332 -20.50 -3.73 9.62
N PHE A 333 -19.82 -3.69 10.76
CA PHE A 333 -20.19 -4.51 11.93
C PHE A 333 -21.24 -3.87 12.85
N LEU A 334 -21.21 -2.55 13.07
CA LEU A 334 -22.12 -1.88 14.00
C LEU A 334 -23.61 -1.85 13.53
N PRO A 335 -23.92 -1.68 12.24
CA PRO A 335 -25.30 -1.62 11.76
C PRO A 335 -25.85 -2.99 11.33
N ALA A 336 -25.02 -3.91 10.83
CA ALA A 336 -25.46 -5.20 10.30
C ALA A 336 -26.22 -6.05 11.34
N GLY A 337 -25.75 -6.07 12.58
CA GLY A 337 -26.45 -6.74 13.69
C GLY A 337 -27.80 -6.11 14.02
N ARG A 338 -27.91 -4.78 13.94
CA ARG A 338 -29.18 -4.06 14.15
C ARG A 338 -30.17 -4.27 13.00
N HIS A 339 -29.69 -4.29 11.75
CA HIS A 339 -30.50 -4.62 10.58
C HIS A 339 -31.08 -6.04 10.68
N ALA A 340 -30.22 -7.03 10.94
CA ALA A 340 -30.63 -8.42 11.10
C ALA A 340 -31.65 -8.58 12.23
N ARG A 341 -31.47 -7.88 13.36
CA ARG A 341 -32.42 -7.88 14.48
C ARG A 341 -33.75 -7.20 14.11
N ARG A 342 -33.75 -6.04 13.46
CA ARG A 342 -34.97 -5.33 13.04
C ARG A 342 -35.80 -6.12 12.02
N ARG A 343 -35.15 -6.73 11.02
CA ARG A 343 -35.84 -7.61 10.05
C ARG A 343 -36.42 -8.86 10.71
N ARG A 344 -35.70 -9.46 11.67
CA ARG A 344 -36.20 -10.60 12.46
C ARG A 344 -37.37 -10.20 13.37
N ALA A 345 -37.31 -9.03 14.00
CA ALA A 345 -38.38 -8.52 14.86
C ALA A 345 -39.70 -8.26 14.10
N ASN A 346 -39.63 -7.83 12.84
CA ASN A 346 -40.82 -7.65 11.98
C ASN A 346 -41.26 -8.95 11.28
N GLY A 347 -40.72 -10.11 11.66
CA GLY A 347 -41.02 -11.41 11.02
C GLY A 347 -40.60 -11.52 9.55
N GLY A 348 -39.87 -10.54 9.01
CA GLY A 348 -39.49 -10.47 7.59
C GLY A 348 -40.66 -10.35 6.61
N ARG A 349 -41.83 -9.86 7.05
CA ARG A 349 -43.01 -9.70 6.21
C ARG A 349 -43.07 -8.29 5.62
N TRP A 350 -43.16 -8.20 4.30
CA TRP A 350 -43.39 -6.94 3.59
C TRP A 350 -44.89 -6.76 3.36
N GLY A 351 -45.62 -6.25 4.35
CA GLY A 351 -47.06 -5.97 4.21
C GLY A 351 -47.91 -7.17 3.74
N PRO A 352 -49.07 -6.90 3.12
CA PRO A 352 -49.94 -7.92 2.53
C PRO A 352 -49.27 -8.70 1.38
N PRO A 353 -49.60 -9.98 1.15
CA PRO A 353 -49.09 -10.76 0.02
C PRO A 353 -49.34 -10.10 -1.34
N VAL A 354 -48.30 -9.99 -2.16
CA VAL A 354 -48.42 -9.46 -3.52
C VAL A 354 -48.59 -10.64 -4.49
N ALA A 355 -49.84 -10.86 -4.93
CA ALA A 355 -50.21 -11.98 -5.81
C ALA A 355 -50.30 -11.61 -7.30
N ARG A 356 -50.20 -10.32 -7.64
CA ARG A 356 -50.25 -9.84 -9.04
C ARG A 356 -49.08 -10.42 -9.84
N PRO A 357 -49.28 -10.84 -11.10
CA PRO A 357 -48.21 -11.41 -11.91
C PRO A 357 -47.12 -10.40 -12.24
N ALA A 358 -45.92 -10.91 -12.56
CA ALA A 358 -44.76 -10.12 -12.96
C ALA A 358 -44.27 -10.52 -14.36
N SER A 359 -43.69 -9.59 -15.11
CA SER A 359 -43.00 -9.89 -16.37
C SER A 359 -41.51 -10.08 -16.12
N VAL A 360 -40.97 -11.26 -16.44
CA VAL A 360 -39.56 -11.60 -16.34
C VAL A 360 -38.89 -11.39 -17.69
N VAL A 361 -37.95 -10.45 -17.76
CA VAL A 361 -37.17 -10.13 -18.96
C VAL A 361 -35.82 -10.84 -18.88
N VAL A 362 -35.55 -11.69 -19.86
CA VAL A 362 -34.31 -12.48 -19.98
C VAL A 362 -33.58 -12.09 -21.27
N PRO A 363 -32.60 -11.16 -21.23
CA PRO A 363 -31.78 -10.85 -22.39
C PRO A 363 -30.79 -11.99 -22.64
N VAL A 364 -30.73 -12.47 -23.88
CA VAL A 364 -29.85 -13.57 -24.28
C VAL A 364 -29.02 -13.19 -25.50
N TYR A 365 -27.76 -13.62 -25.53
CA TYR A 365 -26.90 -13.54 -26.70
C TYR A 365 -25.85 -14.64 -26.63
N ASN A 366 -25.93 -15.67 -27.48
CA ASN A 366 -25.02 -16.81 -27.49
C ASN A 366 -24.96 -17.62 -26.17
N GLU A 367 -26.10 -18.03 -25.66
CA GLU A 367 -26.32 -18.69 -24.37
C GLU A 367 -27.02 -20.06 -24.49
N ARG A 368 -26.84 -20.73 -25.64
CA ARG A 368 -27.44 -22.04 -25.92
C ARG A 368 -27.20 -23.08 -24.79
N ALA A 369 -26.05 -23.03 -24.14
CA ALA A 369 -25.65 -24.01 -23.12
C ALA A 369 -26.38 -23.87 -21.78
N CYS A 370 -27.07 -22.75 -21.52
CA CYS A 370 -27.69 -22.48 -20.21
C CYS A 370 -29.15 -22.01 -20.29
N ILE A 371 -29.62 -21.53 -21.45
CA ILE A 371 -30.96 -20.94 -21.56
C ILE A 371 -32.09 -21.89 -21.16
N GLU A 372 -31.97 -23.19 -21.43
CA GLU A 372 -32.96 -24.19 -21.04
C GLU A 372 -33.09 -24.32 -19.51
N ASP A 373 -31.96 -24.37 -18.80
CA ASP A 373 -31.93 -24.39 -17.33
C ASP A 373 -32.57 -23.12 -16.75
N THR A 374 -32.28 -21.96 -17.35
CA THR A 374 -32.85 -20.66 -16.98
C THR A 374 -34.37 -20.67 -17.11
N LEU A 375 -34.90 -21.06 -18.28
CA LEU A 375 -36.34 -21.11 -18.55
C LEU A 375 -37.06 -22.13 -17.65
N ALA A 376 -36.49 -23.32 -17.48
CA ALA A 376 -37.04 -24.34 -16.61
C ALA A 376 -37.11 -23.88 -15.14
N SER A 377 -36.17 -23.04 -14.68
CA SER A 377 -36.18 -22.47 -13.33
C SER A 377 -37.31 -21.46 -13.12
N LEU A 378 -37.63 -20.66 -14.14
CA LEU A 378 -38.70 -19.67 -14.10
C LEU A 378 -40.08 -20.33 -14.14
N VAL A 379 -40.27 -21.29 -15.04
CA VAL A 379 -41.53 -22.04 -15.16
C VAL A 379 -41.79 -22.93 -13.93
N GLY A 380 -40.73 -23.49 -13.32
CA GLY A 380 -40.84 -24.25 -12.08
C GLY A 380 -41.10 -23.41 -10.82
N GLY A 381 -41.19 -22.09 -10.95
CA GLY A 381 -41.42 -21.15 -9.85
C GLY A 381 -42.82 -21.24 -9.25
N ASP A 382 -43.01 -20.63 -8.07
CA ASP A 382 -44.28 -20.61 -7.34
C ASP A 382 -45.03 -19.26 -7.40
N HIS A 383 -44.70 -18.42 -8.38
CA HIS A 383 -45.33 -17.12 -8.62
C HIS A 383 -45.75 -17.00 -10.09
N PRO A 384 -46.94 -16.44 -10.39
CA PRO A 384 -47.38 -16.26 -11.77
C PRO A 384 -46.49 -15.26 -12.51
N VAL A 385 -45.98 -15.67 -13.67
CA VAL A 385 -45.04 -14.87 -14.47
C VAL A 385 -45.35 -14.93 -15.97
N GLU A 386 -45.12 -13.81 -16.66
CA GLU A 386 -44.89 -13.78 -18.11
C GLU A 386 -43.38 -13.76 -18.34
N ILE A 387 -42.84 -14.65 -19.18
CA ILE A 387 -41.40 -14.74 -19.45
C ILE A 387 -41.13 -14.20 -20.86
N ILE A 388 -40.30 -13.17 -20.96
CA ILE A 388 -39.93 -12.52 -22.21
C ILE A 388 -38.44 -12.72 -22.44
N VAL A 389 -38.11 -13.64 -23.34
CA VAL A 389 -36.75 -13.89 -23.78
C VAL A 389 -36.43 -12.93 -24.91
N VAL A 390 -35.43 -12.08 -24.75
CA VAL A 390 -35.00 -11.13 -25.78
C VAL A 390 -33.67 -11.61 -26.37
N ASP A 391 -33.73 -12.20 -27.56
CA ASP A 391 -32.53 -12.63 -28.29
C ASP A 391 -31.89 -11.44 -29.02
N ASP A 392 -30.72 -11.01 -28.55
CA ASP A 392 -29.97 -9.87 -29.08
C ASP A 392 -29.06 -10.28 -30.26
N GLY A 393 -29.60 -11.09 -31.17
CA GLY A 393 -28.96 -11.51 -32.41
C GLY A 393 -27.98 -12.67 -32.22
N SER A 394 -28.37 -13.72 -31.51
CA SER A 394 -27.51 -14.89 -31.28
C SER A 394 -27.16 -15.62 -32.58
N THR A 395 -25.94 -16.15 -32.63
CA THR A 395 -25.40 -16.94 -33.75
C THR A 395 -25.29 -18.44 -33.44
N ASP A 396 -25.49 -18.84 -32.19
CA ASP A 396 -25.29 -20.22 -31.70
C ASP A 396 -26.59 -21.04 -31.55
N ARG A 397 -27.70 -20.56 -32.14
CA ARG A 397 -29.05 -21.14 -32.04
C ARG A 397 -29.72 -21.00 -30.66
N THR A 398 -29.29 -20.05 -29.82
CA THR A 398 -29.97 -19.75 -28.54
C THR A 398 -31.47 -19.51 -28.70
N ALA A 399 -31.86 -18.66 -29.65
CA ALA A 399 -33.27 -18.35 -29.90
C ALA A 399 -34.08 -19.59 -30.28
N ASP A 400 -33.53 -20.48 -31.11
CA ASP A 400 -34.21 -21.72 -31.51
C ASP A 400 -34.49 -22.62 -30.30
N VAL A 401 -33.54 -22.71 -29.35
CA VAL A 401 -33.72 -23.50 -28.12
C VAL A 401 -34.79 -22.85 -27.21
N ALA A 402 -34.79 -21.53 -27.10
CA ALA A 402 -35.79 -20.83 -26.30
C ALA A 402 -37.20 -20.97 -26.88
N GLU A 403 -37.35 -20.93 -28.21
CA GLU A 403 -38.64 -21.14 -28.90
C GLU A 403 -39.10 -22.59 -28.80
N ALA A 404 -38.17 -23.54 -28.95
CA ALA A 404 -38.47 -24.97 -28.83
C ALA A 404 -38.89 -25.39 -27.42
N PHE A 405 -38.67 -24.55 -26.39
CA PHE A 405 -39.13 -24.80 -25.03
C PHE A 405 -40.66 -24.89 -24.93
N GLY A 406 -41.40 -24.19 -25.82
CA GLY A 406 -42.82 -24.46 -26.08
C GLY A 406 -43.80 -24.22 -24.92
N HIS A 407 -43.46 -23.37 -23.95
CA HIS A 407 -44.33 -23.07 -22.80
C HIS A 407 -45.20 -21.83 -23.05
N PRO A 408 -46.50 -21.82 -22.69
CA PRO A 408 -47.42 -20.71 -23.01
C PRO A 408 -47.00 -19.36 -22.39
N ASP A 409 -46.36 -19.40 -21.23
CA ASP A 409 -45.88 -18.20 -20.56
C ASP A 409 -44.54 -17.67 -21.11
N VAL A 410 -43.91 -18.36 -22.07
CA VAL A 410 -42.62 -17.97 -22.66
C VAL A 410 -42.82 -17.35 -24.04
N ARG A 411 -42.44 -16.08 -24.17
CA ARG A 411 -42.42 -15.33 -25.44
C ARG A 411 -40.99 -14.97 -25.82
N VAL A 412 -40.58 -15.34 -27.03
CA VAL A 412 -39.25 -15.01 -27.58
C VAL A 412 -39.37 -13.81 -28.52
N VAL A 413 -38.51 -12.82 -28.32
CA VAL A 413 -38.38 -11.61 -29.14
C VAL A 413 -36.98 -11.60 -29.74
N ARG A 414 -36.86 -11.82 -31.05
CA ARG A 414 -35.59 -11.74 -31.78
C ARG A 414 -35.35 -10.30 -32.26
N LYS A 415 -34.13 -9.78 -32.07
CA LYS A 415 -33.71 -8.46 -32.56
C LYS A 415 -32.27 -8.46 -33.06
N PRO A 416 -31.86 -7.49 -33.90
CA PRO A 416 -30.44 -7.28 -34.21
C PRO A 416 -29.64 -6.93 -32.96
N ASN A 417 -28.36 -7.32 -32.92
CA ASN A 417 -27.49 -7.07 -31.77
C ASN A 417 -27.33 -5.56 -31.50
N GLY A 418 -27.80 -5.13 -30.32
CA GLY A 418 -27.69 -3.76 -29.83
C GLY A 418 -27.05 -3.66 -28.44
N GLY A 419 -26.58 -4.78 -27.90
CA GLY A 419 -26.09 -4.90 -26.53
C GLY A 419 -27.20 -5.12 -25.52
N LYS A 420 -26.81 -5.53 -24.30
CA LYS A 420 -27.76 -5.92 -23.25
C LYS A 420 -28.73 -4.82 -22.84
N ALA A 421 -28.30 -3.55 -22.79
CA ALA A 421 -29.21 -2.43 -22.47
C ALA A 421 -30.33 -2.30 -23.51
N SER A 422 -30.01 -2.46 -24.81
CA SER A 422 -31.00 -2.48 -25.89
C SER A 422 -31.97 -3.66 -25.76
N ALA A 423 -31.45 -4.85 -25.44
CA ALA A 423 -32.27 -6.05 -25.22
C ALA A 423 -33.20 -5.90 -24.01
N LEU A 424 -32.69 -5.40 -22.88
CA LEU A 424 -33.47 -5.14 -21.67
C LEU A 424 -34.59 -4.13 -21.94
N ASN A 425 -34.31 -3.00 -22.60
CA ASN A 425 -35.33 -2.02 -22.95
C ASN A 425 -36.40 -2.60 -23.90
N THR A 426 -36.01 -3.45 -24.84
CA THR A 426 -36.95 -4.15 -25.73
C THR A 426 -37.89 -5.06 -24.91
N GLY A 427 -37.35 -5.80 -23.94
CA GLY A 427 -38.15 -6.65 -23.06
C GLY A 427 -39.06 -5.86 -22.12
N VAL A 428 -38.59 -4.74 -21.56
CA VAL A 428 -39.40 -3.83 -20.73
C VAL A 428 -40.56 -3.24 -21.54
N ALA A 429 -40.32 -2.86 -22.80
CA ALA A 429 -41.36 -2.35 -23.69
C ALA A 429 -42.39 -3.43 -24.06
N ALA A 430 -41.95 -4.69 -24.21
CA ALA A 430 -42.83 -5.81 -24.49
C ALA A 430 -43.64 -6.28 -23.28
N ALA A 431 -43.16 -6.03 -22.06
CA ALA A 431 -43.78 -6.51 -20.83
C ALA A 431 -45.22 -6.04 -20.63
N SER A 432 -46.08 -6.93 -20.12
CA SER A 432 -47.50 -6.64 -19.89
C SER A 432 -47.80 -6.18 -18.46
N HIS A 433 -46.91 -6.48 -17.50
CA HIS A 433 -47.14 -6.23 -16.07
C HIS A 433 -46.42 -4.98 -15.55
N ASP A 434 -46.83 -4.50 -14.37
CA ASP A 434 -46.22 -3.35 -13.67
C ASP A 434 -44.91 -3.71 -12.95
N ILE A 435 -44.75 -4.96 -12.52
CA ILE A 435 -43.49 -5.43 -11.94
C ILE A 435 -42.67 -6.11 -13.03
N ILE A 436 -41.47 -5.60 -13.24
CA ILE A 436 -40.49 -6.13 -14.18
C ILE A 436 -39.36 -6.80 -13.41
N VAL A 437 -39.18 -8.09 -13.59
CA VAL A 437 -38.03 -8.84 -13.08
C VAL A 437 -37.00 -8.92 -14.20
N MET A 438 -35.76 -8.53 -13.93
CA MET A 438 -34.64 -8.67 -14.87
C MET A 438 -33.72 -9.78 -14.38
N MET A 439 -33.36 -10.68 -15.31
CA MET A 439 -32.57 -11.87 -15.01
C MET A 439 -31.61 -12.17 -16.16
N ASP A 440 -30.34 -12.46 -15.86
CA ASP A 440 -29.37 -12.87 -16.89
C ASP A 440 -29.69 -14.29 -17.42
N GLY A 441 -29.47 -14.53 -18.72
CA GLY A 441 -29.79 -15.81 -19.37
C GLY A 441 -28.96 -17.01 -18.93
N ASP A 442 -27.98 -16.81 -18.04
CA ASP A 442 -27.14 -17.82 -17.40
C ASP A 442 -27.39 -17.96 -15.88
N THR A 443 -28.55 -17.49 -15.41
CA THR A 443 -28.94 -17.56 -14.01
C THR A 443 -30.04 -18.60 -13.80
N VAL A 444 -30.07 -19.22 -12.62
CA VAL A 444 -31.12 -20.16 -12.21
C VAL A 444 -31.74 -19.66 -10.91
N PHE A 445 -33.05 -19.44 -10.90
CA PHE A 445 -33.76 -19.01 -9.69
C PHE A 445 -34.16 -20.19 -8.81
N GLU A 446 -34.11 -20.00 -7.49
CA GLU A 446 -34.81 -20.89 -6.56
C GLU A 446 -36.33 -20.75 -6.75
N ARG A 447 -37.08 -21.80 -6.42
CA ARG A 447 -38.53 -21.91 -6.66
C ARG A 447 -39.34 -20.69 -6.19
N ASP A 448 -38.94 -20.06 -5.09
CA ASP A 448 -39.65 -18.93 -4.50
C ASP A 448 -39.01 -17.56 -4.75
N THR A 449 -37.99 -17.49 -5.60
CA THR A 449 -37.21 -16.26 -5.84
C THR A 449 -38.07 -15.13 -6.36
N VAL A 450 -38.90 -15.38 -7.38
CA VAL A 450 -39.76 -14.35 -7.96
C VAL A 450 -40.78 -13.85 -6.95
N ARG A 451 -41.45 -14.76 -6.22
CA ARG A 451 -42.37 -14.39 -5.14
C ARG A 451 -41.70 -13.47 -4.12
N ARG A 452 -40.47 -13.78 -3.73
CA ARG A 452 -39.69 -12.98 -2.78
C ARG A 452 -39.26 -11.64 -3.35
N LEU A 453 -38.92 -11.55 -4.64
CA LEU A 453 -38.61 -10.27 -5.30
C LEU A 453 -39.83 -9.35 -5.44
N VAL A 454 -41.00 -9.94 -5.65
CA VAL A 454 -42.27 -9.23 -5.85
C VAL A 454 -42.86 -8.72 -4.52
N GLN A 455 -42.68 -9.47 -3.43
CA GLN A 455 -43.31 -9.18 -2.14
C GLN A 455 -43.00 -7.78 -1.55
N PRO A 456 -41.78 -7.20 -1.65
CA PRO A 456 -41.50 -5.84 -1.17
C PRO A 456 -42.33 -4.75 -1.84
N PHE A 457 -42.83 -4.95 -3.07
CA PHE A 457 -43.66 -3.94 -3.75
C PHE A 457 -45.06 -3.75 -3.15
N ALA A 458 -45.39 -4.45 -2.07
CA ALA A 458 -46.50 -4.11 -1.18
C ALA A 458 -46.35 -2.69 -0.61
N ASP A 459 -45.12 -2.22 -0.43
CA ASP A 459 -44.82 -0.83 -0.09
C ASP A 459 -44.76 0.01 -1.39
N PRO A 460 -45.62 1.04 -1.53
CA PRO A 460 -45.65 1.88 -2.72
C PRO A 460 -44.39 2.75 -2.89
N GLU A 461 -43.60 3.00 -1.84
CA GLU A 461 -42.35 3.78 -1.94
C GLU A 461 -41.19 2.99 -2.59
N ILE A 462 -41.35 1.66 -2.69
CA ILE A 462 -40.32 0.79 -3.24
C ILE A 462 -40.43 0.78 -4.76
N GLY A 463 -39.36 1.28 -5.39
CA GLY A 463 -39.22 1.30 -6.85
C GLY A 463 -38.39 0.13 -7.38
N ALA A 464 -37.51 -0.46 -6.56
CA ALA A 464 -36.70 -1.60 -6.96
C ALA A 464 -36.27 -2.50 -5.80
N VAL A 465 -36.02 -3.77 -6.12
CA VAL A 465 -35.62 -4.83 -5.19
C VAL A 465 -34.39 -5.55 -5.74
N SER A 466 -33.32 -5.58 -4.95
CA SER A 466 -32.14 -6.41 -5.22
C SER A 466 -32.32 -7.79 -4.61
N GLY A 467 -32.11 -8.83 -5.40
CA GLY A 467 -31.94 -10.19 -4.90
C GLY A 467 -30.50 -10.50 -4.49
N ASN A 468 -30.29 -11.76 -4.11
CA ASN A 468 -29.03 -12.33 -3.64
C ASN A 468 -28.43 -13.26 -4.70
N THR A 469 -27.46 -12.77 -5.46
CA THR A 469 -26.74 -13.57 -6.45
C THR A 469 -25.73 -14.50 -5.75
N LYS A 470 -25.79 -15.79 -6.08
CA LYS A 470 -24.90 -16.84 -5.56
C LYS A 470 -24.08 -17.46 -6.69
N VAL A 471 -22.84 -17.83 -6.36
CA VAL A 471 -21.94 -18.54 -7.28
C VAL A 471 -22.26 -20.03 -7.23
N ALA A 472 -22.52 -20.66 -8.38
CA ALA A 472 -22.80 -22.10 -8.48
C ALA A 472 -21.56 -22.98 -8.64
N ASN A 473 -20.49 -22.48 -9.28
CA ASN A 473 -19.30 -23.27 -9.62
C ASN A 473 -18.17 -23.09 -8.60
N ARG A 474 -18.35 -23.61 -7.37
CA ARG A 474 -17.42 -23.42 -6.23
C ARG A 474 -16.30 -24.46 -6.12
N ARG A 475 -16.13 -25.36 -7.09
CA ARG A 475 -15.17 -26.50 -6.99
C ARG A 475 -13.68 -26.12 -7.18
N ARG A 476 -13.37 -24.96 -7.77
CA ARG A 476 -11.99 -24.49 -8.03
C ARG A 476 -11.69 -23.23 -7.22
N LEU A 477 -10.39 -22.94 -7.00
CA LEU A 477 -9.93 -21.78 -6.22
C LEU A 477 -10.56 -20.46 -6.66
N ILE A 478 -10.64 -20.19 -7.98
CA ILE A 478 -11.25 -18.97 -8.51
C ILE A 478 -12.74 -18.87 -8.15
N GLY A 479 -13.47 -19.99 -8.16
CA GLY A 479 -14.87 -20.05 -7.74
C GLY A 479 -15.02 -19.81 -6.23
N LEU A 480 -14.13 -20.39 -5.41
CA LEU A 480 -14.11 -20.18 -3.96
C LEU A 480 -13.80 -18.72 -3.59
N TRP A 481 -12.82 -18.09 -4.23
CA TRP A 481 -12.50 -16.69 -3.98
C TRP A 481 -13.64 -15.76 -4.34
N GLN A 482 -14.34 -16.02 -5.45
CA GLN A 482 -15.52 -15.26 -5.83
C GLN A 482 -16.68 -15.50 -4.87
N HIS A 483 -16.86 -16.73 -4.38
CA HIS A 483 -17.85 -17.02 -3.34
C HIS A 483 -17.57 -16.22 -2.07
N ILE A 484 -16.32 -16.23 -1.57
CA ILE A 484 -15.90 -15.42 -0.41
C ILE A 484 -16.20 -13.93 -0.66
N GLU A 485 -15.86 -13.41 -1.83
CA GLU A 485 -16.13 -12.03 -2.18
C GLU A 485 -17.64 -11.71 -2.23
N TYR A 486 -18.47 -12.60 -2.76
CA TYR A 486 -19.91 -12.36 -2.84
C TYR A 486 -20.53 -12.32 -1.44
N VAL A 487 -20.09 -13.20 -0.53
CA VAL A 487 -20.56 -13.21 0.85
C VAL A 487 -20.06 -11.97 1.63
N ILE A 488 -18.76 -11.67 1.58
CA ILE A 488 -18.17 -10.56 2.35
C ILE A 488 -18.49 -9.20 1.70
N GLY A 489 -18.22 -9.06 0.41
CA GLY A 489 -18.21 -7.79 -0.32
C GLY A 489 -19.57 -7.38 -0.90
N PHE A 490 -20.50 -8.30 -1.17
CA PHE A 490 -21.82 -7.93 -1.68
C PHE A 490 -22.91 -8.03 -0.62
N ASN A 491 -22.95 -9.10 0.16
CA ASN A 491 -24.10 -9.34 1.05
C ASN A 491 -24.04 -8.54 2.35
N ILE A 492 -22.86 -8.31 2.95
CA ILE A 492 -22.74 -7.37 4.07
C ILE A 492 -22.96 -5.94 3.59
N ASP A 493 -22.26 -5.51 2.54
CA ASP A 493 -22.31 -4.13 2.05
C ASP A 493 -23.74 -3.74 1.69
N ARG A 494 -24.52 -4.65 1.06
CA ARG A 494 -25.95 -4.40 0.76
C ARG A 494 -26.81 -4.19 1.99
N ARG A 495 -26.56 -4.87 3.12
CA ARG A 495 -27.32 -4.65 4.35
C ARG A 495 -27.03 -3.28 4.94
N VAL A 496 -25.78 -2.82 4.84
CA VAL A 496 -25.40 -1.45 5.23
C VAL A 496 -26.03 -0.43 4.29
N TYR A 497 -26.01 -0.66 2.98
CA TYR A 497 -26.65 0.23 2.01
C TYR A 497 -28.18 0.28 2.13
N ASP A 498 -28.84 -0.84 2.46
CA ASP A 498 -30.29 -0.88 2.72
C ASP A 498 -30.65 -0.01 3.94
N LEU A 499 -29.83 -0.04 5.00
CA LEU A 499 -30.00 0.83 6.16
C LEU A 499 -29.80 2.31 5.83
N LEU A 500 -28.77 2.63 5.03
CA LEU A 500 -28.47 4.00 4.61
C LEU A 500 -29.43 4.51 3.52
N ARG A 501 -30.23 3.61 2.93
CA ARG A 501 -31.08 3.81 1.75
C ARG A 501 -30.28 4.34 0.56
N CYS A 502 -29.20 3.65 0.22
CA CYS A 502 -28.29 4.05 -0.85
C CYS A 502 -27.70 2.85 -1.61
N ILE A 503 -28.48 1.78 -1.82
CA ILE A 503 -28.04 0.61 -2.59
C ILE A 503 -27.56 1.08 -3.97
N PRO A 504 -26.27 0.92 -4.30
CA PRO A 504 -25.70 1.51 -5.51
C PRO A 504 -25.86 0.61 -6.75
N THR A 505 -26.07 -0.69 -6.54
CA THR A 505 -26.13 -1.69 -7.62
C THR A 505 -27.08 -2.82 -7.24
N ILE A 506 -28.08 -3.05 -8.08
CA ILE A 506 -28.86 -4.28 -8.17
C ILE A 506 -28.17 -5.17 -9.22
N PRO A 507 -27.76 -6.41 -8.92
CA PRO A 507 -27.16 -7.29 -9.91
C PRO A 507 -28.10 -7.53 -11.09
N GLY A 508 -27.58 -7.44 -12.33
CA GLY A 508 -28.34 -7.82 -13.53
C GLY A 508 -28.93 -9.25 -13.49
N ALA A 509 -28.31 -10.15 -12.72
CA ALA A 509 -28.77 -11.53 -12.57
C ALA A 509 -30.05 -11.69 -11.73
N VAL A 510 -30.30 -10.81 -10.74
CA VAL A 510 -31.42 -10.97 -9.80
C VAL A 510 -31.93 -9.60 -9.33
N GLY A 511 -32.82 -8.98 -10.12
CA GLY A 511 -33.39 -7.69 -9.79
C GLY A 511 -34.86 -7.57 -10.19
N ALA A 512 -35.63 -6.79 -9.44
CA ALA A 512 -37.00 -6.46 -9.80
C ALA A 512 -37.25 -4.96 -9.66
N TYR A 513 -38.10 -4.42 -10.54
CA TYR A 513 -38.36 -2.99 -10.66
C TYR A 513 -39.84 -2.74 -10.88
N ARG A 514 -40.33 -1.63 -10.31
CA ARG A 514 -41.62 -1.06 -10.70
C ARG A 514 -41.47 -0.37 -12.05
N ARG A 515 -42.41 -0.58 -12.96
CA ARG A 515 -42.38 0.03 -14.30
C ARG A 515 -42.24 1.55 -14.23
N THR A 516 -43.03 2.20 -13.38
CA THR A 516 -42.96 3.66 -13.20
C THR A 516 -41.59 4.13 -12.71
N ALA A 517 -40.89 3.33 -11.90
CA ALA A 517 -39.55 3.66 -11.45
C ALA A 517 -38.52 3.53 -12.57
N LEU A 518 -38.65 2.53 -13.46
CA LEU A 518 -37.82 2.39 -14.66
C LEU A 518 -38.03 3.56 -15.62
N GLU A 519 -39.29 3.95 -15.86
CA GLU A 519 -39.64 5.05 -16.76
C GLU A 519 -39.09 6.38 -16.25
N GLN A 520 -39.25 6.67 -14.94
CA GLN A 520 -38.69 7.88 -14.33
C GLN A 520 -37.15 7.88 -14.28
N ALA A 521 -36.52 6.70 -14.22
CA ALA A 521 -35.08 6.56 -14.33
C ALA A 521 -34.55 6.73 -15.77
N GLY A 522 -35.44 6.79 -16.77
CA GLY A 522 -35.09 6.91 -18.19
C GLY A 522 -34.75 5.57 -18.87
N GLY A 523 -35.19 4.45 -18.30
CA GLY A 523 -34.89 3.10 -18.80
C GLY A 523 -33.45 2.66 -18.57
N VAL A 524 -33.04 1.57 -19.24
CA VAL A 524 -31.68 1.02 -19.10
C VAL A 524 -30.73 1.77 -20.06
N SER A 525 -29.73 2.46 -19.51
CA SER A 525 -28.78 3.24 -20.30
C SER A 525 -27.69 2.36 -20.93
N ASP A 526 -27.28 2.70 -22.15
CA ASP A 526 -26.12 2.12 -22.87
C ASP A 526 -24.83 2.95 -22.71
N ALA A 527 -24.88 4.03 -21.93
CA ALA A 527 -23.76 4.97 -21.75
C ALA A 527 -22.59 4.39 -20.93
N THR A 528 -22.83 3.30 -20.18
CA THR A 528 -21.87 2.69 -19.27
C THR A 528 -21.74 1.19 -19.51
N LEU A 529 -20.59 0.61 -19.14
CA LEU A 529 -20.36 -0.84 -19.22
C LEU A 529 -21.01 -1.64 -18.07
N ALA A 530 -21.59 -0.96 -17.09
CA ALA A 530 -22.26 -1.52 -15.92
C ALA A 530 -23.67 -0.91 -15.85
N GLU A 531 -24.51 -1.34 -16.79
CA GLU A 531 -25.87 -0.83 -17.00
C GLU A 531 -26.75 -0.96 -15.75
N ASP A 532 -26.50 -2.01 -14.95
CA ASP A 532 -27.21 -2.34 -13.73
C ASP A 532 -26.93 -1.34 -12.59
N THR A 533 -25.67 -0.94 -12.45
CA THR A 533 -25.21 0.07 -11.50
C THR A 533 -25.73 1.46 -11.90
N ASP A 534 -25.64 1.81 -13.17
CA ASP A 534 -26.17 3.06 -13.71
C ASP A 534 -27.68 3.19 -13.47
N LEU A 535 -28.46 2.17 -13.85
CA LEU A 535 -29.91 2.12 -13.61
C LEU A 535 -30.24 2.25 -12.13
N THR A 536 -29.53 1.51 -11.26
CA THR A 536 -29.79 1.56 -9.82
C THR A 536 -29.53 2.96 -9.25
N ILE A 537 -28.46 3.62 -9.68
CA ILE A 537 -28.18 5.01 -9.29
C ILE A 537 -29.30 5.95 -9.79
N ALA A 538 -29.74 5.80 -11.04
CA ALA A 538 -30.82 6.60 -11.59
C ALA A 538 -32.14 6.44 -10.80
N VAL A 539 -32.51 5.21 -10.44
CA VAL A 539 -33.70 4.92 -9.61
C VAL A 539 -33.61 5.59 -8.23
N ASN A 540 -32.45 5.49 -7.54
CA ASN A 540 -32.26 6.17 -6.25
C ASN A 540 -32.33 7.70 -6.40
N ARG A 541 -31.76 8.26 -7.48
CA ARG A 541 -31.78 9.70 -7.74
C ARG A 541 -33.17 10.24 -8.05
N ALA A 542 -34.02 9.42 -8.67
CA ALA A 542 -35.44 9.71 -8.89
C ALA A 542 -36.28 9.69 -7.60
N GLY A 543 -35.70 9.31 -6.46
CA GLY A 543 -36.36 9.35 -5.15
C GLY A 543 -36.99 8.04 -4.72
N TRP A 544 -36.92 7.00 -5.54
CA TRP A 544 -37.42 5.68 -5.20
C TRP A 544 -36.55 4.99 -4.15
N ARG A 545 -37.19 4.21 -3.28
CA ARG A 545 -36.47 3.34 -2.36
C ARG A 545 -36.07 2.05 -3.07
N VAL A 546 -34.79 1.74 -2.97
CA VAL A 546 -34.23 0.44 -3.37
C VAL A 546 -33.96 -0.39 -2.12
N VAL A 547 -34.46 -1.63 -2.10
CA VAL A 547 -34.30 -2.54 -0.95
C VAL A 547 -33.61 -3.84 -1.34
N TYR A 548 -33.08 -4.54 -0.34
CA TYR A 548 -32.44 -5.85 -0.52
C TYR A 548 -33.31 -6.99 0.05
N GLU A 549 -33.60 -8.03 -0.73
CA GLU A 549 -34.28 -9.24 -0.27
C GLU A 549 -33.31 -10.44 -0.28
N GLU A 550 -32.71 -10.71 0.88
CA GLU A 550 -31.66 -11.71 1.07
C GLU A 550 -32.07 -13.13 0.66
N ARG A 551 -33.36 -13.46 0.79
CA ARG A 551 -33.89 -14.80 0.51
C ARG A 551 -34.23 -15.00 -0.97
N ALA A 552 -34.31 -13.94 -1.78
CA ALA A 552 -34.51 -14.06 -3.21
C ALA A 552 -33.19 -14.44 -3.89
N ARG A 553 -32.93 -15.74 -4.07
CA ARG A 553 -31.62 -16.25 -4.50
C ARG A 553 -31.59 -16.66 -5.96
N GLY A 554 -30.60 -16.15 -6.70
CA GLY A 554 -30.31 -16.59 -8.06
C GLY A 554 -28.89 -17.11 -8.18
N TRP A 555 -28.73 -18.27 -8.80
CA TRP A 555 -27.46 -18.97 -8.97
C TRP A 555 -26.89 -18.71 -10.35
N THR A 556 -25.66 -18.18 -10.44
CA THR A 556 -25.00 -17.84 -11.71
C THR A 556 -23.64 -18.51 -11.83
N GLU A 557 -23.16 -18.67 -13.07
CA GLU A 557 -21.83 -19.20 -13.38
C GLU A 557 -20.78 -18.08 -13.26
N ALA A 558 -19.88 -18.21 -12.28
CA ALA A 558 -18.75 -17.31 -12.14
C ALA A 558 -17.62 -17.67 -13.12
N PRO A 559 -16.78 -16.69 -13.53
CA PRO A 559 -15.56 -16.96 -14.28
C PRO A 559 -14.72 -18.11 -13.74
N SER A 560 -14.29 -19.02 -14.62
CA SER A 560 -13.51 -20.21 -14.25
C SER A 560 -12.00 -20.05 -14.51
N THR A 561 -11.58 -18.97 -15.17
CA THR A 561 -10.18 -18.66 -15.48
C THR A 561 -9.80 -17.22 -15.14
N LEU A 562 -8.52 -16.94 -14.88
CA LEU A 562 -8.03 -15.59 -14.56
C LEU A 562 -8.28 -14.59 -15.69
N ARG A 563 -8.18 -15.02 -16.95
CA ARG A 563 -8.46 -14.16 -18.11
C ARG A 563 -9.93 -13.74 -18.16
N GLN A 564 -10.83 -14.67 -17.87
CA GLN A 564 -12.26 -14.40 -17.78
C GLN A 564 -12.56 -13.46 -16.61
N LEU A 565 -12.01 -13.75 -15.43
CA LEU A 565 -12.15 -12.91 -14.24
C LEU A 565 -11.64 -11.49 -14.51
N TRP A 566 -10.47 -11.33 -15.13
CA TRP A 566 -9.93 -10.03 -15.51
C TRP A 566 -10.92 -9.21 -16.35
N ARG A 567 -11.48 -9.82 -17.41
CA ARG A 567 -12.42 -9.13 -18.31
C ARG A 567 -13.68 -8.68 -17.57
N GLN A 568 -14.22 -9.56 -16.72
CA GLN A 568 -15.41 -9.25 -15.92
C GLN A 568 -15.13 -8.10 -14.95
N ARG A 569 -14.08 -8.20 -14.13
CA ARG A 569 -13.78 -7.22 -13.08
C ARG A 569 -13.31 -5.89 -13.63
N TYR A 570 -12.63 -5.89 -14.76
CA TYR A 570 -12.31 -4.67 -15.49
C TYR A 570 -13.58 -3.97 -15.97
N ARG A 571 -14.53 -4.70 -16.56
CA ARG A 571 -15.82 -4.15 -17.00
C ARG A 571 -16.58 -3.54 -15.84
N TRP A 572 -16.64 -4.23 -14.71
CA TRP A 572 -17.33 -3.74 -13.51
C TRP A 572 -16.64 -2.50 -12.95
N SER A 573 -15.32 -2.56 -12.71
CA SER A 573 -14.57 -1.44 -12.13
C SER A 573 -14.67 -0.19 -13.01
N TYR A 574 -14.47 -0.34 -14.32
CA TYR A 574 -14.58 0.77 -15.26
C TYR A 574 -16.02 1.29 -15.41
N GLY A 575 -17.00 0.39 -15.52
CA GLY A 575 -18.43 0.76 -15.61
C GLY A 575 -18.93 1.50 -14.37
N THR A 576 -18.48 1.11 -13.18
CA THR A 576 -18.76 1.83 -11.93
C THR A 576 -18.16 3.24 -11.95
N MET A 577 -16.93 3.42 -12.45
CA MET A 577 -16.32 4.75 -12.60
C MET A 577 -17.07 5.61 -13.64
N GLN A 578 -17.53 5.02 -14.75
CA GLN A 578 -18.36 5.72 -15.72
C GLN A 578 -19.69 6.16 -15.10
N SER A 579 -20.33 5.30 -14.31
CA SER A 579 -21.58 5.62 -13.60
C SER A 579 -21.37 6.73 -12.58
N LEU A 580 -20.29 6.67 -11.80
CA LEU A 580 -19.90 7.74 -10.86
C LEU A 580 -19.72 9.08 -11.59
N TRP A 581 -19.05 9.08 -12.74
CA TRP A 581 -18.86 10.28 -13.56
C TRP A 581 -20.16 10.81 -14.17
N LYS A 582 -20.98 9.92 -14.76
CA LYS A 582 -22.30 10.26 -15.32
C LYS A 582 -23.17 10.94 -14.26
N HIS A 583 -23.15 10.42 -13.03
CA HIS A 583 -23.99 10.91 -11.95
C HIS A 583 -23.34 11.92 -10.99
N ARG A 584 -22.13 12.42 -11.29
CA ARG A 584 -21.35 13.33 -10.42
C ARG A 584 -22.09 14.59 -9.94
N ARG A 585 -23.07 15.10 -10.69
CA ARG A 585 -23.87 16.26 -10.28
C ARG A 585 -24.71 15.98 -9.01
N ALA A 586 -25.00 14.72 -8.71
CA ALA A 586 -25.70 14.35 -7.49
C ALA A 586 -24.96 14.76 -6.20
N PHE A 587 -23.65 15.04 -6.24
CA PHE A 587 -22.93 15.57 -5.08
C PHE A 587 -23.37 16.98 -4.66
N VAL A 588 -23.88 17.78 -5.61
CA VAL A 588 -24.26 19.19 -5.38
C VAL A 588 -25.77 19.45 -5.50
N GLU A 589 -26.51 18.50 -6.07
CA GLU A 589 -27.97 18.55 -6.16
C GLU A 589 -28.64 18.50 -4.77
N ARG A 590 -29.89 18.97 -4.67
CA ARG A 590 -30.71 18.89 -3.45
C ARG A 590 -31.65 17.67 -3.51
N GLY A 591 -32.39 17.42 -2.42
CA GLY A 591 -33.39 16.35 -2.35
C GLY A 591 -32.80 14.93 -2.34
N ALA A 592 -33.55 13.96 -2.87
CA ALA A 592 -33.16 12.55 -2.90
C ALA A 592 -31.85 12.31 -3.67
N SER A 593 -31.69 12.96 -4.85
CA SER A 593 -30.45 12.89 -5.63
C SER A 593 -29.24 13.40 -4.82
N GLY A 594 -29.38 14.55 -4.15
CA GLY A 594 -28.35 15.11 -3.27
C GLY A 594 -27.95 14.23 -2.10
N ARG A 595 -28.93 13.55 -1.48
CA ARG A 595 -28.69 12.59 -0.40
C ARG A 595 -27.93 11.37 -0.93
N PHE A 596 -28.37 10.81 -2.06
CA PHE A 596 -27.70 9.67 -2.68
C PHE A 596 -26.29 10.02 -3.16
N GLY A 597 -26.06 11.22 -3.70
CA GLY A 597 -24.73 11.66 -4.10
C GLY A 597 -23.75 11.70 -2.92
N ARG A 598 -24.12 12.36 -1.83
CA ARG A 598 -23.23 12.50 -0.67
C ARG A 598 -22.96 11.18 0.06
N ILE A 599 -23.97 10.31 0.17
CA ILE A 599 -23.85 9.04 0.91
C ILE A 599 -23.48 7.89 -0.03
N GLY A 600 -24.31 7.62 -1.03
CA GLY A 600 -24.16 6.50 -1.96
C GLY A 600 -22.96 6.67 -2.90
N LEU A 601 -22.94 7.74 -3.71
CA LEU A 601 -21.81 7.98 -4.63
C LEU A 601 -20.51 8.26 -3.88
N GLY A 602 -20.56 8.98 -2.75
CA GLY A 602 -19.42 9.20 -1.87
C GLY A 602 -18.81 7.88 -1.39
N ASN A 603 -19.65 6.94 -0.95
CA ASN A 603 -19.21 5.61 -0.55
C ASN A 603 -18.59 4.83 -1.71
N ILE A 604 -19.19 4.84 -2.92
CA ILE A 604 -18.59 4.20 -4.10
C ILE A 604 -17.20 4.80 -4.38
N ALA A 605 -17.10 6.13 -4.42
CA ALA A 605 -15.85 6.84 -4.71
C ALA A 605 -14.76 6.49 -3.69
N VAL A 606 -15.08 6.47 -2.40
CA VAL A 606 -14.10 6.21 -1.34
C VAL A 606 -13.74 4.73 -1.24
N PHE A 607 -14.72 3.83 -1.15
CA PHE A 607 -14.47 2.42 -0.79
C PHE A 607 -14.36 1.46 -1.97
N GLN A 608 -14.93 1.80 -3.13
CA GLN A 608 -14.82 0.98 -4.35
C GLN A 608 -13.78 1.50 -5.35
N VAL A 609 -13.39 2.77 -5.26
CA VAL A 609 -12.37 3.37 -6.14
C VAL A 609 -11.12 3.76 -5.37
N LEU A 610 -11.18 4.75 -4.47
CA LEU A 610 -9.99 5.31 -3.82
C LEU A 610 -9.24 4.28 -2.95
N LEU A 611 -9.94 3.57 -2.07
CA LEU A 611 -9.33 2.59 -1.18
C LEU A 611 -8.61 1.47 -1.95
N PRO A 612 -9.21 0.81 -2.97
CA PRO A 612 -8.49 -0.18 -3.79
C PRO A 612 -7.30 0.38 -4.59
N VAL A 613 -7.34 1.66 -4.98
CA VAL A 613 -6.20 2.34 -5.64
C VAL A 613 -5.03 2.53 -4.68
N LEU A 614 -5.30 2.83 -3.42
CA LEU A 614 -4.29 3.05 -2.38
C LEU A 614 -3.83 1.75 -1.69
N ALA A 615 -4.62 0.68 -1.76
CA ALA A 615 -4.33 -0.60 -1.10
C ALA A 615 -2.95 -1.23 -1.43
N PRO A 616 -2.39 -1.11 -2.66
CA PRO A 616 -1.03 -1.59 -2.95
C PRO A 616 0.05 -0.98 -2.04
N LEU A 617 -0.18 0.21 -1.48
CA LEU A 617 0.76 0.85 -0.57
C LEU A 617 1.00 0.00 0.69
N ILE A 618 0.00 -0.74 1.17
CA ILE A 618 0.15 -1.65 2.32
C ILE A 618 1.23 -2.69 2.04
N ASP A 619 1.23 -3.27 0.83
CA ASP A 619 2.16 -4.34 0.45
C ASP A 619 3.58 -3.78 0.26
N VAL A 620 3.69 -2.62 -0.38
CA VAL A 620 4.97 -1.89 -0.52
C VAL A 620 5.57 -1.56 0.85
N PHE A 621 4.76 -1.05 1.78
CA PHE A 621 5.22 -0.73 3.13
C PHE A 621 5.55 -1.95 3.97
N THR A 622 4.81 -3.05 3.79
CA THR A 622 5.14 -4.31 4.47
C THR A 622 6.50 -4.80 4.00
N LEU A 623 6.77 -4.76 2.69
CA LEU A 623 8.09 -5.13 2.15
C LEU A 623 9.18 -4.17 2.64
N TYR A 624 8.93 -2.86 2.58
CA TYR A 624 9.85 -1.84 3.08
C TYR A 624 10.16 -2.04 4.58
N GLY A 625 9.15 -2.30 5.41
CA GLY A 625 9.33 -2.51 6.85
C GLY A 625 10.07 -3.80 7.18
N VAL A 626 9.86 -4.88 6.41
CA VAL A 626 10.62 -6.13 6.56
C VAL A 626 12.08 -5.97 6.15
N LEU A 627 12.36 -5.16 5.11
CA LEU A 627 13.72 -4.96 4.61
C LEU A 627 14.52 -3.91 5.39
N PHE A 628 13.87 -2.84 5.85
CA PHE A 628 14.55 -1.64 6.37
C PHE A 628 14.19 -1.25 7.81
N LEU A 629 13.14 -1.82 8.38
CA LEU A 629 12.71 -1.54 9.75
C LEU A 629 12.76 -2.84 10.58
N ASP A 630 12.04 -2.89 11.68
CA ASP A 630 11.87 -4.08 12.52
C ASP A 630 10.96 -5.10 11.82
N PRO A 631 11.50 -6.25 11.35
CA PRO A 631 10.72 -7.23 10.62
C PRO A 631 9.66 -7.89 11.50
N ALA A 632 9.94 -8.10 12.79
CA ALA A 632 9.02 -8.74 13.72
C ALA A 632 7.78 -7.86 13.95
N LYS A 633 7.97 -6.56 14.22
CA LYS A 633 6.86 -5.61 14.36
C LYS A 633 6.07 -5.45 13.08
N THR A 634 6.76 -5.40 11.93
CA THR A 634 6.12 -5.27 10.62
C THR A 634 5.24 -6.48 10.30
N LEU A 635 5.78 -7.69 10.47
CA LEU A 635 5.04 -8.93 10.24
C LEU A 635 3.89 -9.11 11.24
N LEU A 636 4.08 -8.70 12.52
CA LEU A 636 3.01 -8.72 13.51
C LEU A 636 1.84 -7.81 13.11
N ALA A 637 2.13 -6.58 12.67
CA ALA A 637 1.10 -5.66 12.18
C ALA A 637 0.36 -6.20 10.96
N TRP A 638 1.09 -6.79 10.00
CA TRP A 638 0.50 -7.43 8.82
C TRP A 638 -0.40 -8.61 9.19
N CYS A 639 0.06 -9.49 10.09
CA CYS A 639 -0.73 -10.59 10.62
C CYS A 639 -1.99 -10.12 11.37
N ALA A 640 -1.91 -9.01 12.12
CA ALA A 640 -3.07 -8.42 12.78
C ALA A 640 -4.14 -7.94 11.78
N VAL A 641 -3.74 -7.32 10.66
CA VAL A 641 -4.65 -6.94 9.58
C VAL A 641 -5.30 -8.17 8.95
N LEU A 642 -4.56 -9.24 8.70
CA LEU A 642 -5.11 -10.49 8.18
C LEU A 642 -6.08 -11.15 9.15
N ALA A 643 -5.77 -11.16 10.45
CA ALA A 643 -6.65 -11.68 11.48
C ALA A 643 -7.97 -10.88 11.53
N LEU A 644 -7.90 -9.56 11.40
CA LEU A 644 -9.09 -8.69 11.35
C LEU A 644 -9.94 -8.94 10.09
N GLN A 645 -9.30 -9.14 8.93
CA GLN A 645 -10.01 -9.52 7.70
C GLN A 645 -10.68 -10.89 7.84
N LEU A 646 -9.99 -11.87 8.42
CA LEU A 646 -10.53 -13.21 8.67
C LEU A 646 -11.72 -13.16 9.64
N ALA A 647 -11.61 -12.38 10.73
CA ALA A 647 -12.71 -12.16 11.68
C ALA A 647 -13.93 -11.55 10.99
N GLY A 648 -13.72 -10.60 10.08
CA GLY A 648 -14.79 -10.04 9.26
C GLY A 648 -15.43 -11.04 8.30
N GLY A 649 -14.62 -11.88 7.67
CA GLY A 649 -15.11 -12.99 6.85
C GLY A 649 -15.92 -14.00 7.65
N VAL A 650 -15.44 -14.38 8.84
CA VAL A 650 -16.14 -15.25 9.78
C VAL A 650 -17.50 -14.67 10.18
N TYR A 651 -17.56 -13.37 10.47
CA TYR A 651 -18.81 -12.70 10.77
C TYR A 651 -19.79 -12.72 9.59
N ALA A 652 -19.31 -12.43 8.37
CA ALA A 652 -20.10 -12.44 7.15
C ALA A 652 -20.72 -13.81 6.87
N PHE A 653 -19.91 -14.86 6.93
CA PHE A 653 -20.35 -16.22 6.67
C PHE A 653 -21.36 -16.71 7.71
N ARG A 654 -21.18 -16.36 8.99
CA ARG A 654 -22.17 -16.65 10.04
C ARG A 654 -23.50 -15.94 9.80
N LEU A 655 -23.46 -14.69 9.37
CA LEU A 655 -24.64 -13.87 9.11
C LEU A 655 -25.45 -14.40 7.92
N ASP A 656 -24.77 -14.80 6.85
CA ASP A 656 -25.34 -15.40 5.63
C ASP A 656 -25.64 -16.90 5.77
N ARG A 657 -25.25 -17.52 6.89
CA ARG A 657 -25.34 -18.97 7.15
C ARG A 657 -24.62 -19.84 6.11
N GLU A 658 -23.49 -19.36 5.61
CA GLU A 658 -22.63 -20.09 4.68
C GLU A 658 -21.62 -20.97 5.42
N ARG A 659 -21.10 -22.00 4.75
CA ARG A 659 -20.08 -22.89 5.34
C ARG A 659 -18.77 -22.15 5.52
N MET A 660 -18.10 -22.36 6.65
CA MET A 660 -16.86 -21.61 6.99
C MET A 660 -15.61 -22.08 6.26
N TRP A 661 -15.58 -23.32 5.76
CA TRP A 661 -14.38 -23.91 5.16
C TRP A 661 -13.77 -23.11 4.00
N PRO A 662 -14.53 -22.37 3.14
CA PRO A 662 -13.93 -21.53 2.10
C PRO A 662 -13.02 -20.44 2.67
N LEU A 663 -13.23 -20.00 3.91
CA LEU A 663 -12.36 -19.00 4.54
C LEU A 663 -10.91 -19.50 4.73
N LEU A 664 -10.65 -20.82 4.66
CA LEU A 664 -9.30 -21.38 4.70
C LEU A 664 -8.44 -20.93 3.51
N VAL A 665 -9.05 -20.57 2.36
CA VAL A 665 -8.33 -20.06 1.19
C VAL A 665 -8.23 -18.54 1.15
N LEU A 666 -8.74 -17.83 2.17
CA LEU A 666 -8.68 -16.37 2.29
C LEU A 666 -7.24 -15.85 2.41
N PRO A 667 -6.33 -16.45 3.20
CA PRO A 667 -4.92 -16.02 3.22
C PRO A 667 -4.24 -16.10 1.84
N LEU A 668 -4.62 -17.07 1.00
CA LEU A 668 -4.07 -17.21 -0.35
C LEU A 668 -4.55 -16.10 -1.30
N GLN A 669 -5.68 -15.43 -1.01
CA GLN A 669 -6.15 -14.29 -1.81
C GLN A 669 -5.14 -13.14 -1.82
N GLN A 670 -4.32 -12.99 -0.78
CA GLN A 670 -3.39 -11.87 -0.63
C GLN A 670 -2.28 -11.88 -1.70
N PHE A 671 -1.91 -13.06 -2.20
CA PHE A 671 -0.79 -13.25 -3.13
C PHE A 671 -1.20 -13.26 -4.60
N VAL A 672 -2.40 -13.73 -4.93
CA VAL A 672 -2.86 -13.86 -6.32
C VAL A 672 -4.07 -12.98 -6.60
N TYR A 673 -5.17 -13.22 -5.89
CA TYR A 673 -6.45 -12.56 -6.18
C TYR A 673 -6.39 -11.05 -5.98
N ARG A 674 -5.79 -10.62 -4.88
CA ARG A 674 -5.65 -9.21 -4.51
C ARG A 674 -4.74 -8.45 -5.48
N GLN A 675 -3.62 -9.04 -5.87
CA GLN A 675 -2.69 -8.46 -6.85
C GLN A 675 -3.35 -8.29 -8.22
N LEU A 676 -4.16 -9.29 -8.62
CA LEU A 676 -4.99 -9.20 -9.83
C LEU A 676 -5.98 -8.02 -9.74
N MET A 677 -6.67 -7.85 -8.60
CA MET A 677 -7.61 -6.74 -8.40
C MET A 677 -6.92 -5.38 -8.43
N TYR A 678 -5.74 -5.24 -7.81
CA TYR A 678 -4.95 -4.00 -7.87
C TYR A 678 -4.65 -3.60 -9.32
N ALA A 679 -4.13 -4.53 -10.12
CA ALA A 679 -3.81 -4.27 -11.52
C ALA A 679 -5.05 -3.89 -12.34
N ILE A 680 -6.20 -4.51 -12.07
CA ILE A 680 -7.47 -4.22 -12.73
C ILE A 680 -7.97 -2.82 -12.39
N VAL A 681 -7.97 -2.44 -11.11
CA VAL A 681 -8.43 -1.12 -10.66
C VAL A 681 -7.52 -0.03 -11.20
N LEU A 682 -6.19 -0.18 -11.07
CA LEU A 682 -5.22 0.78 -11.60
C LEU A 682 -5.40 0.98 -13.11
N LYS A 683 -5.55 -0.12 -13.87
CA LYS A 683 -5.83 -0.04 -15.31
C LYS A 683 -7.15 0.67 -15.59
N SER A 684 -8.20 0.40 -14.80
CA SER A 684 -9.52 1.02 -14.98
C SER A 684 -9.45 2.53 -14.73
N VAL A 685 -8.73 2.97 -13.70
CA VAL A 685 -8.48 4.40 -13.42
C VAL A 685 -7.73 5.07 -14.56
N VAL A 686 -6.64 4.47 -15.05
CA VAL A 686 -5.89 5.00 -16.19
C VAL A 686 -6.77 5.11 -17.43
N THR A 687 -7.60 4.10 -17.73
CA THR A 687 -8.57 4.19 -18.84
C THR A 687 -9.61 5.28 -18.60
N ALA A 688 -10.08 5.47 -17.38
CA ALA A 688 -11.10 6.48 -17.03
C ALA A 688 -10.55 7.90 -17.23
N ILE A 689 -9.32 8.15 -16.78
CA ILE A 689 -8.63 9.43 -16.95
C ILE A 689 -8.31 9.70 -18.42
N THR A 690 -7.95 8.67 -19.20
CA THR A 690 -7.60 8.82 -20.63
C THR A 690 -8.80 8.84 -21.59
N GLY A 691 -10.03 8.66 -21.10
CA GLY A 691 -11.26 8.84 -21.89
C GLY A 691 -11.50 7.80 -22.99
N LYS A 692 -10.80 6.66 -23.00
CA LYS A 692 -10.97 5.63 -24.06
C LYS A 692 -12.30 4.89 -23.92
N ARG A 693 -13.18 5.03 -24.92
CA ARG A 693 -14.38 4.19 -25.05
C ARG A 693 -13.99 2.76 -25.45
N MET A 694 -14.52 1.77 -24.73
CA MET A 694 -14.27 0.34 -24.97
C MET A 694 -15.58 -0.37 -25.31
N GLY A 695 -15.56 -1.20 -26.35
CA GLY A 695 -16.70 -2.05 -26.71
C GLY A 695 -16.83 -3.30 -25.85
N TRP A 696 -18.05 -3.82 -25.76
CA TRP A 696 -18.44 -5.06 -25.07
C TRP A 696 -17.64 -6.28 -25.56
N ARG A 697 -17.08 -7.13 -24.66
CA ARG A 697 -16.41 -8.40 -25.03
C ARG A 697 -16.68 -9.53 -24.02
N LYS A 698 -17.09 -10.71 -24.52
CA LYS A 698 -17.75 -11.81 -23.77
C LYS A 698 -16.81 -12.84 -23.08
N LEU A 699 -17.41 -13.60 -22.15
CA LEU A 699 -16.94 -14.81 -21.44
C LEU A 699 -17.45 -16.11 -22.12
N GLN A 700 -16.68 -17.20 -22.08
CA GLN A 700 -17.13 -18.55 -22.51
C GLN A 700 -17.76 -19.30 -21.32
N ARG A 701 -18.92 -19.92 -21.52
CA ARG A 701 -19.75 -20.62 -20.51
C ARG A 701 -19.65 -22.15 -20.65
N ILE A 702 -19.81 -22.90 -19.55
CA ILE A 702 -19.57 -24.36 -19.50
C ILE A 702 -20.89 -25.18 -19.46
N GLY A 703 -22.03 -24.58 -19.06
CA GLY A 703 -23.34 -25.27 -18.95
C GLY A 703 -23.52 -26.09 -17.66
N GLY A 704 -24.70 -26.68 -17.44
CA GLY A 704 -25.00 -27.59 -16.30
C GLY A 704 -25.29 -26.90 -14.96
N LEU A 705 -25.81 -25.67 -15.00
CA LEU A 705 -26.05 -24.82 -13.83
C LEU A 705 -27.11 -25.40 -12.88
N ARG A 706 -28.17 -26.01 -13.42
CA ARG A 706 -29.27 -26.53 -12.59
C ARG A 706 -28.83 -27.68 -11.69
N ALA A 707 -27.92 -28.55 -12.17
CA ALA A 707 -27.35 -29.63 -11.36
C ALA A 707 -26.46 -29.09 -10.23
N LEU A 708 -25.60 -28.10 -10.53
CA LEU A 708 -24.74 -27.46 -9.55
C LEU A 708 -25.54 -26.67 -8.50
N ALA A 709 -26.54 -25.90 -8.95
CA ALA A 709 -27.43 -25.15 -8.06
C ALA A 709 -28.27 -26.10 -7.18
N GLY A 710 -28.76 -27.21 -7.74
CA GLY A 710 -29.49 -28.25 -7.00
C GLY A 710 -28.64 -28.95 -5.94
N GLU A 711 -27.39 -29.30 -6.26
CA GLU A 711 -26.43 -29.82 -5.28
C GLU A 711 -26.17 -28.83 -4.15
N GLU A 712 -25.95 -27.54 -4.47
CA GLU A 712 -25.63 -26.52 -3.46
C GLU A 712 -26.85 -26.16 -2.59
N ALA A 713 -28.04 -26.04 -3.17
CA ALA A 713 -29.31 -25.81 -2.47
C ALA A 713 -29.70 -26.99 -1.56
N ALA A 714 -29.63 -28.23 -2.06
CA ALA A 714 -29.93 -29.42 -1.25
C ALA A 714 -28.95 -29.59 -0.08
N ASN A 715 -27.69 -29.19 -0.25
CA ASN A 715 -26.67 -29.27 0.80
C ASN A 715 -26.80 -28.14 1.84
N THR A 716 -27.56 -27.08 1.52
CA THR A 716 -27.99 -26.05 2.48
C THR A 716 -29.24 -26.50 3.25
N ASP A 717 -30.20 -27.16 2.59
CA ASP A 717 -31.46 -27.61 3.22
C ASP A 717 -31.35 -28.91 4.03
N ARG A 718 -30.53 -29.88 3.63
CA ARG A 718 -30.37 -31.20 4.33
C ARG A 718 -29.87 -31.13 5.78
N ARG A 719 -29.48 -29.95 6.29
CA ARG A 719 -29.07 -29.78 7.70
C ARG A 719 -30.12 -29.08 8.56
N HIS A 720 -31.26 -28.69 7.98
CA HIS A 720 -32.36 -28.07 8.70
C HIS A 720 -33.70 -28.64 8.20
N PRO A 721 -34.16 -29.79 8.72
CA PRO A 721 -35.54 -30.19 8.50
C PRO A 721 -36.44 -29.06 9.01
N ALA A 722 -37.48 -28.72 8.26
CA ALA A 722 -38.56 -27.88 8.74
C ALA A 722 -39.08 -28.47 10.07
N GLY A 723 -38.80 -27.81 11.19
CA GLY A 723 -39.09 -28.38 12.50
C GLY A 723 -38.43 -27.65 13.66
N ALA A 724 -38.93 -26.46 13.97
CA ALA A 724 -39.14 -26.04 15.35
C ALA A 724 -40.40 -25.17 15.32
N GLN A 725 -41.50 -25.75 15.78
CA GLN A 725 -42.75 -25.06 16.11
C GLN A 725 -42.48 -23.94 17.12
#